data_AF-A0A3C0XP14-F1
#
_entry.id   AF-A0A3C0XP14-F1
#
_cell.length_a   1.000
_cell.length_b   1.000
_cell.length_c   1.000
_cell.angle_alpha   90.00
_cell.angle_beta   90.00
_cell.angle_gamma   90.00
#
_symmetry.space_group_name_H-M   'P 1'
#
loop_
_entity.id
_entity.type
_entity.pdbx_description
1 polymer ?
#
loop_
_entity_poly.entity_id
_entity_poly.type
_entity_poly.pdbx_seq_one_letter_code
_entity_poly.pdbx_strand_id
1 'polypeptide(L)'
;MLRRPRIRHRRDGTVHRGRAEWVGGRTRLPMYITEGEPYRPEAVIWLELPSELVIGWTLIDPKKPPPSFADTLREAMRSPDEGPPRRPGRVRVADEKLAAEVRSVFAGTTGPIDATEIVVAPTPEIDAIVRLVAESSGPGDEKDSYLEGGRVSPQAAQALLATADLLYRAAPWKVANDGQLVRLDVPDFGVAGAAISVIGALGEGFGFLVFPSLEAHDRFVDAGERLMRRARGRSLPTTIDLGSSVLSLTFGRAADLPRLMRDEVRQHGWPVAGSDAYPRVEHHERDGIIRPLTEDDVRLVTACAGALTAFVPRHAAVFQGTGIAPVSESYTGETEFTVRLTAPYESFGLFDDGVDDAADASDLAPGWFSVPFELRGPGQLDGPAEPRPAPVRARTGRNDPCPCGSGKKYKRCHLGADAAAGASGAARSGTDAPRETAALHALDGRLADAMATYARQRFGAEWLRFERDFTDPKAAAQLSLHWALYHFRVRGRPVAEHFLVERGDALTGQEREWLDAQSRSWLGIWEVEDAEPGVGLGLHDLLTGERRRVVEASGSRTLVRRSAVLARVVDHGGVALICGSHPQPLPPLEAAAVAQSFRDRLRRGRSSPVERLREERLGRDLIARWEEAFAALEERSRIPPQLHNADGDELVFIGERFDFDPAARPEIEARLAAVDGVVAPEDGDTERDYVFHRPGAPERPGWEDLIVGQVQVREGSLSVETNSVRRADALRARIEAALGDLVRRRRRRRRDAQRMVERAWERPAAADDAGAARGDLAAVPEVQQALRELKEQHYADWPDQPLPALGGKTAREAVRSRTGRDQVDALLKDIEYREARLPAGERFDVTVLRRALGL
;
A
#
# COMPACT_ATOMS: atom_id res chain seq x y z
N MET A 1 25.30 -26.95 1.73
CA MET A 1 26.43 -26.15 1.17
C MET A 1 25.87 -25.00 0.33
N LEU A 2 25.71 -23.82 0.93
CA LEU A 2 25.28 -22.60 0.23
C LEU A 2 26.28 -22.25 -0.89
N ARG A 3 25.82 -22.19 -2.14
CA ARG A 3 26.66 -21.73 -3.26
C ARG A 3 26.87 -20.23 -3.09
N ARG A 4 28.14 -19.81 -3.00
CA ARG A 4 28.53 -18.39 -2.96
C ARG A 4 27.95 -17.66 -4.18
N PRO A 5 27.27 -16.52 -4.01
CA PRO A 5 26.81 -15.73 -5.15
C PRO A 5 28.03 -15.26 -5.94
N ARG A 6 28.15 -15.69 -7.20
CA ARG A 6 29.19 -15.23 -8.13
C ARG A 6 28.59 -14.19 -9.04
N ILE A 7 28.90 -12.93 -8.82
CA ILE A 7 28.64 -11.88 -9.81
C ILE A 7 29.63 -12.12 -10.96
N ARG A 8 29.18 -12.74 -12.05
CA ARG A 8 30.00 -12.93 -13.26
C ARG A 8 29.84 -11.71 -14.16
N HIS A 9 30.84 -10.83 -14.19
CA HIS A 9 31.08 -9.99 -15.37
C HIS A 9 32.57 -9.83 -15.71
N ARG A 10 32.77 -9.43 -16.97
CA ARG A 10 33.95 -9.49 -17.82
C ARG A 10 35.19 -8.89 -17.14
N ARG A 11 36.31 -9.64 -17.12
CA ARG A 11 37.64 -9.11 -16.78
C ARG A 11 37.96 -7.95 -17.72
N ASP A 12 37.85 -6.72 -17.23
CA ASP A 12 38.59 -5.58 -17.79
C ASP A 12 39.78 -5.32 -16.86
N GLY A 13 40.98 -5.47 -17.42
CA GLY A 13 42.24 -5.59 -16.68
C GLY A 13 42.83 -4.26 -16.23
N THR A 14 42.03 -3.31 -15.74
CA THR A 14 42.52 -2.02 -15.24
C THR A 14 42.65 -2.03 -13.72
N VAL A 15 43.87 -2.20 -13.24
CA VAL A 15 44.25 -1.98 -11.82
C VAL A 15 44.11 -0.49 -11.50
N HIS A 16 43.00 -0.08 -10.88
CA HIS A 16 42.83 1.29 -10.41
C HIS A 16 43.76 1.58 -9.23
N ARG A 17 44.69 2.53 -9.42
CA ARG A 17 45.59 3.07 -8.38
C ARG A 17 44.94 4.20 -7.55
N GLY A 18 43.63 4.13 -7.33
CA GLY A 18 42.88 4.99 -6.41
C GLY A 18 42.58 4.22 -5.13
N ARG A 19 42.61 4.89 -3.98
CA ARG A 19 42.27 4.33 -2.67
C ARG A 19 40.82 3.82 -2.67
N ALA A 20 40.62 2.51 -2.81
CA ALA A 20 39.29 1.90 -2.90
C ALA A 20 38.48 2.11 -1.61
N GLU A 21 37.16 2.30 -1.76
CA GLU A 21 36.22 2.37 -0.65
C GLU A 21 35.69 0.97 -0.35
N TRP A 22 35.76 0.55 0.91
CA TRP A 22 35.19 -0.71 1.37
C TRP A 22 33.93 -0.44 2.19
N VAL A 23 32.83 -1.03 1.77
CA VAL A 23 31.54 -0.96 2.47
C VAL A 23 31.37 -2.22 3.31
N GLY A 24 31.17 -2.05 4.61
CA GLY A 24 31.01 -3.14 5.56
C GLY A 24 29.63 -3.15 6.20
N GLY A 25 29.02 -4.32 6.31
CA GLY A 25 27.75 -4.48 7.01
C GLY A 25 27.62 -5.82 7.72
N ARG A 26 26.94 -5.81 8.88
CA ARG A 26 26.50 -7.02 9.59
C ARG A 26 24.98 -7.08 9.51
N THR A 27 24.44 -8.16 8.97
CA THR A 27 23.01 -8.28 8.66
C THR A 27 22.49 -9.70 8.86
N ARG A 28 21.20 -9.85 9.16
CA ARG A 28 20.53 -11.15 9.24
C ARG A 28 20.11 -11.59 7.84
N LEU A 29 20.47 -12.81 7.45
CA LEU A 29 20.10 -13.31 6.13
C LEU A 29 18.60 -13.63 6.06
N PRO A 30 17.94 -13.41 4.91
CA PRO A 30 16.50 -13.59 4.72
C PRO A 30 16.15 -15.07 4.47
N MET A 31 16.71 -15.97 5.28
CA MET A 31 16.52 -17.41 5.18
C MET A 31 16.87 -18.12 6.49
N TYR A 32 16.28 -19.28 6.72
CA TYR A 32 16.64 -20.16 7.83
C TYR A 32 17.56 -21.29 7.41
N ILE A 33 18.44 -21.68 8.32
CA ILE A 33 19.15 -22.95 8.24
C ILE A 33 18.38 -23.94 9.11
N THR A 34 17.96 -25.05 8.50
CA THR A 34 17.09 -26.06 9.10
C THR A 34 17.80 -27.38 9.44
N GLU A 35 19.11 -27.47 9.17
CA GLU A 35 19.94 -28.60 9.60
C GLU A 35 20.18 -28.54 11.12
N GLY A 36 19.40 -29.32 11.89
CA GLY A 36 19.35 -29.28 13.36
C GLY A 36 18.28 -28.31 13.87
N GLU A 37 18.48 -27.72 15.06
CA GLU A 37 17.57 -26.66 15.53
C GLU A 37 17.60 -25.46 14.56
N PRO A 38 16.44 -25.03 14.04
CA PRO A 38 16.37 -23.94 13.08
C PRO A 38 16.91 -22.64 13.66
N TYR A 39 17.74 -21.96 12.88
CA TYR A 39 18.21 -20.63 13.24
C TYR A 39 18.38 -19.77 12.00
N ARG A 40 18.35 -18.47 12.24
CA ARG A 40 18.56 -17.46 11.20
C ARG A 40 19.98 -16.94 11.28
N PRO A 41 20.86 -17.24 10.31
CA PRO A 41 22.25 -16.82 10.37
C PRO A 41 22.39 -15.31 10.17
N GLU A 42 23.37 -14.74 10.87
CA GLU A 42 23.89 -13.41 10.54
C GLU A 42 25.05 -13.56 9.55
N ALA A 43 25.32 -12.53 8.77
CA ALA A 43 26.47 -12.46 7.90
C ALA A 43 27.17 -11.10 8.06
N VAL A 44 28.50 -11.13 8.00
CA VAL A 44 29.33 -9.94 7.80
C VAL A 44 29.82 -9.93 6.37
N ILE A 45 29.56 -8.81 5.68
CA ILE A 45 29.83 -8.63 4.26
C ILE A 45 30.76 -7.42 4.10
N TRP A 46 31.82 -7.60 3.33
CA TRP A 46 32.73 -6.55 2.90
C TRP A 46 32.70 -6.45 1.37
N LEU A 47 32.33 -5.27 0.87
CA LEU A 47 32.22 -4.95 -0.56
C LEU A 47 33.24 -3.87 -0.93
N GLU A 48 33.96 -4.05 -2.03
CA GLU A 48 34.88 -3.03 -2.56
C GLU A 48 34.23 -2.23 -3.68
N LEU A 49 34.35 -0.89 -3.62
CA LEU A 49 33.90 0.04 -4.65
C LEU A 49 35.10 0.75 -5.33
N PRO A 50 35.02 1.04 -6.64
CA PRO A 50 33.88 0.79 -7.55
C PRO A 50 33.89 -0.61 -8.20
N SER A 51 34.76 -1.53 -7.77
CA SER A 51 34.89 -2.87 -8.38
C SER A 51 33.66 -3.76 -8.15
N GLU A 52 32.81 -3.40 -7.18
CA GLU A 52 31.61 -4.15 -6.73
C GLU A 52 31.94 -5.61 -6.36
N LEU A 53 33.18 -5.86 -5.92
CA LEU A 53 33.63 -7.19 -5.51
C LEU A 53 33.31 -7.43 -4.04
N VAL A 54 32.62 -8.54 -3.74
CA VAL A 54 32.51 -9.05 -2.38
C VAL A 54 33.87 -9.62 -1.99
N ILE A 55 34.62 -8.86 -1.20
CA ILE A 55 35.99 -9.18 -0.78
C ILE A 55 36.06 -9.92 0.55
N GLY A 56 34.94 -9.98 1.29
CA GLY A 56 34.82 -10.80 2.48
C GLY A 56 33.38 -11.18 2.74
N TRP A 57 33.16 -12.47 2.98
CA TRP A 57 31.88 -13.03 3.38
C TRP A 57 32.04 -13.98 4.57
N THR A 58 31.49 -13.58 5.72
CA THR A 58 31.55 -14.39 6.94
C THR A 58 30.16 -14.69 7.45
N LEU A 59 29.75 -15.96 7.38
CA LEU A 59 28.51 -16.44 7.99
C LEU A 59 28.73 -16.66 9.49
N ILE A 60 27.90 -16.05 10.32
CA ILE A 60 27.90 -16.19 11.77
C ILE A 60 26.90 -17.28 12.16
N ASP A 61 27.45 -18.38 12.68
CA ASP A 61 26.70 -19.45 13.31
C ASP A 61 26.47 -19.09 14.79
N PRO A 62 25.22 -18.94 15.26
CA PRO A 62 24.92 -18.55 16.64
C PRO A 62 25.37 -19.59 17.66
N LYS A 63 25.65 -20.84 17.24
CA LYS A 63 26.16 -21.91 18.11
C LYS A 63 27.67 -21.81 18.33
N LYS A 64 28.36 -20.89 17.65
CA LYS A 64 29.81 -20.67 17.76
C LYS A 64 30.09 -19.24 18.22
N PRO A 65 31.20 -18.99 18.95
CA PRO A 65 31.62 -17.62 19.26
C PRO A 65 31.73 -16.80 17.97
N PRO A 66 30.94 -15.72 17.80
CA PRO A 66 30.95 -14.95 16.57
C PRO A 66 32.30 -14.24 16.42
N PRO A 67 32.90 -14.23 15.21
CA PRO A 67 34.07 -13.39 14.96
C PRO A 67 33.70 -11.92 15.16
N SER A 68 34.61 -11.12 15.73
CA SER A 68 34.39 -9.68 15.86
C SER A 68 34.31 -9.04 14.46
N PHE A 69 33.58 -7.92 14.33
CA PHE A 69 33.49 -7.23 13.05
C PHE A 69 34.89 -6.76 12.60
N ALA A 70 35.71 -6.33 13.56
CA ALA A 70 37.11 -5.99 13.36
C ALA A 70 37.96 -7.16 12.79
N ASP A 71 37.76 -8.39 13.26
CA ASP A 71 38.51 -9.55 12.77
C ASP A 71 38.14 -9.91 11.34
N THR A 72 36.86 -9.79 10.98
CA THR A 72 36.43 -10.02 9.59
C THR A 72 37.06 -9.01 8.62
N LEU A 73 37.26 -7.75 9.06
CA LEU A 73 37.97 -6.74 8.26
C LEU A 73 39.46 -7.07 8.15
N ARG A 74 40.11 -7.48 9.25
CA ARG A 74 41.52 -7.92 9.23
C ARG A 74 41.72 -9.09 8.26
N GLU A 75 40.78 -10.03 8.26
CA GLU A 75 40.80 -11.17 7.35
C GLU A 75 40.61 -10.73 5.89
N ALA A 76 39.61 -9.88 5.60
CA ALA A 76 39.40 -9.33 4.26
C ALA A 76 40.63 -8.56 3.73
N MET A 77 41.41 -7.91 4.60
CA MET A 77 42.69 -7.27 4.19
C MET A 77 43.82 -8.28 3.94
N ARG A 78 43.90 -9.34 4.74
CA ARG A 78 44.99 -10.34 4.68
C ARG A 78 44.77 -11.40 3.60
N SER A 79 43.53 -11.83 3.41
CA SER A 79 43.13 -12.92 2.51
C SER A 79 41.72 -12.66 1.95
N PRO A 80 41.54 -11.64 1.09
CA PRO A 80 40.23 -11.34 0.50
C PRO A 80 39.72 -12.50 -0.35
N ASP A 81 38.40 -12.69 -0.38
CA ASP A 81 37.75 -13.70 -1.23
C ASP A 81 38.02 -13.48 -2.73
N GLU A 82 38.25 -12.23 -3.14
CA GLU A 82 38.55 -11.83 -4.52
C GLU A 82 39.74 -10.86 -4.59
N GLY A 83 40.73 -11.19 -5.44
CA GLY A 83 41.94 -10.40 -5.67
C GLY A 83 43.07 -10.61 -4.64
N PRO A 84 44.20 -9.89 -4.76
CA PRO A 84 45.32 -10.01 -3.83
C PRO A 84 45.08 -9.26 -2.50
N PRO A 85 45.84 -9.58 -1.43
CA PRO A 85 45.79 -8.86 -0.15
C PRO A 85 46.03 -7.36 -0.34
N ARG A 86 45.15 -6.53 0.23
CA ARG A 86 45.18 -5.07 0.07
C ARG A 86 44.43 -4.37 1.21
N ARG A 87 44.63 -3.05 1.33
CA ARG A 87 43.98 -2.24 2.36
C ARG A 87 43.01 -1.23 1.74
N PRO A 88 41.89 -0.93 2.41
CA PRO A 88 41.00 0.16 2.00
C PRO A 88 41.66 1.52 2.21
N GLY A 89 41.37 2.45 1.31
CA GLY A 89 41.64 3.85 1.56
C GLY A 89 40.52 4.55 2.32
N ARG A 90 39.30 4.03 2.22
CA ARG A 90 38.11 4.48 2.94
C ARG A 90 37.26 3.28 3.35
N VAL A 91 36.67 3.32 4.53
CA VAL A 91 35.72 2.31 5.02
C VAL A 91 34.41 3.00 5.38
N ARG A 92 33.30 2.51 4.84
CA ARG A 92 31.95 2.99 5.16
C ARG A 92 31.13 1.90 5.84
N VAL A 93 30.47 2.24 6.94
CA VAL A 93 29.60 1.35 7.72
C VAL A 93 28.35 2.10 8.17
N ALA A 94 27.27 1.37 8.46
CA ALA A 94 25.95 1.96 8.72
C ALA A 94 25.82 2.66 10.09
N ASP A 95 26.60 2.25 11.10
CA ASP A 95 26.46 2.75 12.46
C ASP A 95 27.80 2.93 13.20
N GLU A 96 27.75 3.72 14.28
CA GLU A 96 28.90 4.12 15.08
C GLU A 96 29.54 2.96 15.84
N LYS A 97 28.78 1.90 16.17
CA LYS A 97 29.29 0.73 16.89
C LYS A 97 30.19 -0.10 15.97
N LEU A 98 29.72 -0.36 14.75
CA LEU A 98 30.54 -1.00 13.70
C LEU A 98 31.76 -0.12 13.37
N ALA A 99 31.58 1.20 13.30
CA ALA A 99 32.69 2.12 13.04
C ALA A 99 33.75 2.05 14.13
N ALA A 100 33.38 2.01 15.41
CA ALA A 100 34.31 1.87 16.53
C ALA A 100 35.15 0.59 16.45
N GLU A 101 34.53 -0.55 16.09
CA GLU A 101 35.24 -1.80 15.84
C GLU A 101 36.24 -1.65 14.67
N VAL A 102 35.84 -1.00 13.57
CA VAL A 102 36.74 -0.68 12.44
C VAL A 102 37.89 0.22 12.90
N ARG A 103 37.64 1.27 13.69
CA ARG A 103 38.71 2.17 14.18
C ARG A 103 39.75 1.41 15.00
N SER A 104 39.33 0.40 15.77
CA SER A 104 40.24 -0.45 16.55
C SER A 104 41.22 -1.25 15.68
N VAL A 105 40.87 -1.54 14.43
CA VAL A 105 41.75 -2.24 13.48
C VAL A 105 42.93 -1.36 13.06
N PHE A 106 42.72 -0.04 13.03
CA PHE A 106 43.70 0.96 12.60
C PHE A 106 44.32 1.76 13.77
N ALA A 107 43.96 1.43 15.01
CA ALA A 107 44.54 2.02 16.21
C ALA A 107 46.02 1.58 16.33
N GLY A 108 46.95 2.52 16.17
CA GLY A 108 48.40 2.28 16.23
C GLY A 108 49.16 2.47 14.91
N THR A 109 48.47 2.76 13.79
CA THR A 109 49.12 3.15 12.53
C THR A 109 49.52 4.63 12.56
N THR A 110 50.77 4.94 12.90
CA THR A 110 51.31 6.31 12.95
C THR A 110 51.99 6.69 11.64
N GLY A 111 51.22 7.26 10.70
CA GLY A 111 51.77 7.89 9.50
C GLY A 111 50.71 8.67 8.68
N PRO A 112 50.97 9.92 8.25
CA PRO A 112 49.98 10.76 7.56
C PRO A 112 49.65 10.31 6.11
N ILE A 113 50.37 9.34 5.56
CA ILE A 113 50.24 8.86 4.17
C ILE A 113 49.44 7.54 4.07
N ASP A 114 49.02 6.94 5.20
CA ASP A 114 48.34 5.63 5.28
C ASP A 114 47.05 5.61 6.13
N ALA A 115 46.52 6.77 6.54
CA ALA A 115 45.28 6.81 7.29
C ALA A 115 44.09 6.41 6.40
N THR A 116 43.46 5.27 6.70
CA THR A 116 42.16 4.87 6.15
C THR A 116 41.07 5.78 6.73
N GLU A 117 40.29 6.45 5.88
CA GLU A 117 39.14 7.24 6.30
C GLU A 117 38.00 6.32 6.75
N ILE A 118 37.34 6.60 7.86
CA ILE A 118 36.23 5.77 8.38
C ILE A 118 34.98 6.65 8.46
N VAL A 119 33.93 6.25 7.74
CA VAL A 119 32.71 7.04 7.56
C VAL A 119 31.50 6.25 8.04
N VAL A 120 30.66 6.90 8.83
CA VAL A 120 29.33 6.39 9.18
C VAL A 120 28.32 7.00 8.22
N ALA A 121 27.76 6.17 7.36
CA ALA A 121 26.77 6.57 6.36
C ALA A 121 25.96 5.34 5.90
N PRO A 122 24.74 5.53 5.34
CA PRO A 122 23.92 4.42 4.85
C PRO A 122 24.68 3.48 3.90
N THR A 123 24.38 2.19 3.96
CA THR A 123 25.04 1.13 3.16
C THR A 123 24.05 0.36 2.28
N PRO A 124 23.34 1.02 1.34
CA PRO A 124 22.34 0.37 0.49
C PRO A 124 22.90 -0.78 -0.37
N GLU A 125 24.21 -0.79 -0.61
CA GLU A 125 24.88 -1.86 -1.35
C GLU A 125 24.86 -3.20 -0.58
N ILE A 126 24.91 -3.15 0.76
CA ILE A 126 24.77 -4.34 1.59
C ILE A 126 23.34 -4.89 1.49
N ASP A 127 22.34 -4.00 1.50
CA ASP A 127 20.93 -4.38 1.33
C ASP A 127 20.69 -5.01 -0.06
N ALA A 128 21.34 -4.49 -1.09
CA ALA A 128 21.29 -5.06 -2.44
C ALA A 128 21.91 -6.47 -2.51
N ILE A 129 22.99 -6.74 -1.78
CA ILE A 129 23.58 -8.09 -1.69
C ILE A 129 22.64 -9.04 -0.95
N VAL A 130 22.04 -8.59 0.15
CA VAL A 130 21.04 -9.37 0.91
C VAL A 130 19.84 -9.72 0.02
N ARG A 131 19.39 -8.77 -0.79
CA ARG A 131 18.34 -8.98 -1.81
C ARG A 131 18.75 -10.04 -2.83
N LEU A 132 19.96 -9.97 -3.39
CA LEU A 132 20.45 -10.98 -4.33
C LEU A 132 20.50 -12.37 -3.69
N VAL A 133 20.83 -12.46 -2.40
CA VAL A 133 20.80 -13.73 -1.66
C VAL A 133 19.37 -14.25 -1.57
N ALA A 134 18.39 -13.41 -1.19
CA ALA A 134 16.97 -13.77 -1.17
C ALA A 134 16.48 -14.25 -2.55
N GLU A 135 16.81 -13.53 -3.62
CA GLU A 135 16.41 -13.84 -5.00
C GLU A 135 17.09 -15.11 -5.52
N SER A 136 18.35 -15.35 -5.14
CA SER A 136 19.13 -16.53 -5.55
C SER A 136 18.75 -17.80 -4.79
N SER A 137 18.22 -17.64 -3.58
CA SER A 137 17.56 -18.72 -2.85
C SER A 137 16.25 -19.11 -3.54
N GLY A 138 15.57 -18.18 -4.22
CA GLY A 138 14.35 -18.39 -5.00
C GLY A 138 13.23 -19.10 -4.22
N PRO A 139 12.05 -19.30 -4.80
CA PRO A 139 11.17 -20.38 -4.37
C PRO A 139 11.81 -21.70 -4.83
N GLY A 140 12.92 -22.09 -4.21
CA GLY A 140 13.62 -23.32 -4.53
C GLY A 140 12.80 -24.50 -4.06
N ASP A 141 12.06 -25.14 -4.98
CA ASP A 141 11.38 -26.45 -4.80
C ASP A 141 11.04 -26.76 -3.33
N GLU A 142 10.13 -25.99 -2.75
CA GLU A 142 9.70 -26.19 -1.36
C GLU A 142 9.12 -27.59 -1.23
N LYS A 143 9.90 -28.46 -0.57
CA LYS A 143 9.42 -29.69 0.05
C LYS A 143 8.67 -29.34 1.35
N ASP A 144 7.80 -28.35 1.30
CA ASP A 144 6.90 -28.04 2.40
C ASP A 144 6.13 -29.31 2.76
N SER A 145 5.98 -29.52 4.05
CA SER A 145 5.55 -30.76 4.65
C SER A 145 4.81 -30.41 5.92
N TYR A 146 3.67 -31.06 6.19
CA TYR A 146 2.99 -30.94 7.48
C TYR A 146 3.85 -31.47 8.63
N LEU A 147 4.83 -32.33 8.32
CA LEU A 147 5.77 -32.89 9.29
C LEU A 147 7.02 -32.02 9.46
N GLU A 148 7.22 -30.98 8.63
CA GLU A 148 8.33 -30.03 8.77
C GLU A 148 9.71 -30.70 8.85
N GLY A 149 9.93 -31.71 8.00
CA GLY A 149 11.18 -32.50 8.03
C GLY A 149 11.38 -33.33 9.30
N GLY A 150 10.29 -33.64 10.03
CA GLY A 150 10.29 -34.40 11.29
C GLY A 150 10.19 -33.54 12.55
N ARG A 151 10.12 -32.20 12.42
CA ARG A 151 9.95 -31.27 13.56
C ARG A 151 8.52 -31.25 14.09
N VAL A 152 7.55 -31.62 13.27
CA VAL A 152 6.15 -31.76 13.65
C VAL A 152 5.81 -33.25 13.61
N SER A 153 5.31 -33.77 14.73
CA SER A 153 4.92 -35.17 14.81
C SER A 153 3.70 -35.46 13.92
N PRO A 154 3.57 -36.68 13.35
CA PRO A 154 2.36 -37.08 12.64
C PRO A 154 1.08 -36.92 13.46
N GLN A 155 1.18 -37.05 14.79
CA GLN A 155 0.08 -36.86 15.72
C GLN A 155 -0.35 -35.39 15.79
N ALA A 156 0.60 -34.46 15.91
CA ALA A 156 0.31 -33.02 15.90
C ALA A 156 -0.30 -32.59 14.55
N ALA A 157 0.26 -33.08 13.43
CA ALA A 157 -0.30 -32.83 12.10
C ALA A 157 -1.72 -33.40 11.94
N GLN A 158 -1.96 -34.63 12.42
CA GLN A 158 -3.30 -35.23 12.42
C GLN A 158 -4.31 -34.38 13.21
N ALA A 159 -3.94 -33.94 14.41
CA ALA A 159 -4.79 -33.12 15.26
C ALA A 159 -5.11 -31.76 14.61
N LEU A 160 -4.12 -31.14 13.96
CA LEU A 160 -4.30 -29.93 13.18
C LEU A 160 -5.33 -30.13 12.07
N LEU A 161 -5.16 -31.14 11.21
CA LEU A 161 -6.07 -31.37 10.08
C LEU A 161 -7.49 -31.74 10.53
N ALA A 162 -7.63 -32.57 11.57
CA ALA A 162 -8.93 -32.90 12.13
C ALA A 162 -9.65 -31.68 12.71
N THR A 163 -8.94 -30.84 13.46
CA THR A 163 -9.53 -29.62 14.05
C THR A 163 -9.81 -28.57 12.98
N ALA A 164 -8.97 -28.46 11.97
CA ALA A 164 -9.17 -27.55 10.85
C ALA A 164 -10.37 -27.94 9.99
N ASP A 165 -10.65 -29.23 9.79
CA ASP A 165 -11.89 -29.72 9.15
C ASP A 165 -13.13 -29.22 9.92
N LEU A 166 -13.12 -29.34 11.26
CA LEU A 166 -14.21 -28.87 12.11
C LEU A 166 -14.37 -27.34 12.04
N LEU A 167 -13.26 -26.60 12.15
CA LEU A 167 -13.25 -25.14 12.05
C LEU A 167 -13.82 -24.68 10.70
N TYR A 168 -13.40 -25.30 9.60
CA TYR A 168 -13.86 -24.97 8.26
C TYR A 168 -15.37 -25.19 8.09
N ARG A 169 -15.88 -26.31 8.63
CA ARG A 169 -17.32 -26.60 8.62
C ARG A 169 -18.12 -25.64 9.50
N ALA A 170 -17.60 -25.29 10.67
CA ALA A 170 -18.22 -24.31 11.57
C ALA A 170 -18.22 -22.90 10.96
N ALA A 171 -17.24 -22.59 10.12
CA ALA A 171 -17.06 -21.34 9.39
C ALA A 171 -17.25 -20.08 10.26
N PRO A 172 -16.43 -19.85 11.31
CA PRO A 172 -16.54 -18.69 12.20
C PRO A 172 -16.55 -17.34 11.48
N TRP A 173 -15.87 -17.23 10.34
CA TRP A 173 -15.83 -16.05 9.47
C TRP A 173 -17.18 -15.66 8.84
N LYS A 174 -18.22 -16.50 8.95
CA LYS A 174 -19.60 -16.11 8.62
C LYS A 174 -20.28 -15.30 9.72
N VAL A 175 -19.68 -15.26 10.90
CA VAL A 175 -20.24 -14.67 12.12
C VAL A 175 -19.35 -13.53 12.63
N ALA A 176 -18.04 -13.76 12.71
CA ALA A 176 -17.04 -12.78 13.13
C ALA A 176 -16.32 -12.18 11.91
N ASN A 177 -15.94 -10.90 12.01
CA ASN A 177 -15.05 -10.24 11.04
C ASN A 177 -13.67 -9.91 11.65
N ASP A 178 -12.74 -9.54 10.78
CA ASP A 178 -11.34 -9.29 11.09
C ASP A 178 -11.10 -8.08 12.00
N GLY A 179 -12.06 -7.15 12.08
CA GLY A 179 -12.06 -6.04 13.04
C GLY A 179 -12.58 -6.40 14.44
N GLN A 180 -13.12 -7.60 14.64
CA GLN A 180 -13.67 -8.05 15.93
C GLN A 180 -12.67 -8.94 16.66
N LEU A 181 -11.66 -8.30 17.25
CA LEU A 181 -10.57 -9.00 17.90
C LEU A 181 -11.03 -9.78 19.14
N VAL A 182 -10.49 -10.98 19.27
CA VAL A 182 -10.69 -11.85 20.43
C VAL A 182 -9.36 -11.96 21.17
N ARG A 183 -9.37 -11.69 22.48
CA ARG A 183 -8.19 -11.92 23.31
C ARG A 183 -7.98 -13.41 23.53
N LEU A 184 -6.74 -13.85 23.41
CA LEU A 184 -6.27 -15.21 23.61
C LEU A 184 -5.30 -15.25 24.79
N ASP A 185 -5.59 -16.11 25.76
CA ASP A 185 -4.67 -16.47 26.83
C ASP A 185 -4.55 -18.01 26.85
N VAL A 186 -3.32 -18.52 26.73
CA VAL A 186 -2.97 -19.95 26.80
C VAL A 186 -1.76 -20.11 27.73
N PRO A 187 -1.99 -20.23 29.06
CA PRO A 187 -0.91 -20.26 30.05
C PRO A 187 0.13 -21.36 29.82
N ASP A 188 -0.30 -22.52 29.32
CA ASP A 188 0.58 -23.67 29.03
C ASP A 188 1.67 -23.35 27.99
N PHE A 189 1.40 -22.37 27.10
CA PHE A 189 2.36 -21.88 26.11
C PHE A 189 2.95 -20.51 26.47
N GLY A 190 2.68 -20.01 27.68
CA GLY A 190 3.10 -18.66 28.08
C GLY A 190 2.45 -17.53 27.27
N VAL A 191 1.33 -17.81 26.59
CA VAL A 191 0.61 -16.82 25.78
C VAL A 191 -0.36 -16.07 26.68
N ALA A 192 -0.14 -14.78 26.88
CA ALA A 192 -1.04 -13.91 27.64
C ALA A 192 -1.33 -12.63 26.86
N GLY A 193 -2.61 -12.34 26.62
CA GLY A 193 -3.05 -11.14 25.93
C GLY A 193 -2.80 -11.11 24.42
N ALA A 194 -2.60 -12.26 23.78
CA ALA A 194 -2.54 -12.34 22.33
C ALA A 194 -3.87 -11.90 21.70
N ALA A 195 -3.84 -11.36 20.48
CA ALA A 195 -5.02 -10.94 19.75
C ALA A 195 -5.28 -11.88 18.57
N ILE A 196 -6.48 -12.43 18.48
CA ILE A 196 -6.95 -13.23 17.34
C ILE A 196 -7.81 -12.34 16.45
N SER A 197 -7.48 -12.32 15.15
CA SER A 197 -8.32 -11.75 14.09
C SER A 197 -8.86 -12.88 13.20
N VAL A 198 -10.19 -13.02 13.10
CA VAL A 198 -10.84 -14.02 12.26
C VAL A 198 -10.99 -13.46 10.85
N ILE A 199 -10.38 -14.12 9.85
CA ILE A 199 -10.34 -13.64 8.47
C ILE A 199 -11.25 -14.47 7.55
N GLY A 200 -11.72 -13.84 6.47
CA GLY A 200 -12.58 -14.48 5.48
C GLY A 200 -14.03 -14.02 5.42
N ALA A 201 -14.39 -12.97 6.18
CA ALA A 201 -15.74 -12.37 6.14
C ALA A 201 -16.14 -11.84 4.76
N LEU A 202 -15.16 -11.49 3.91
CA LEU A 202 -15.36 -11.06 2.53
C LEU A 202 -15.44 -12.22 1.51
N GLY A 203 -15.39 -13.47 1.98
CA GLY A 203 -15.53 -14.66 1.13
C GLY A 203 -14.23 -15.16 0.49
N GLU A 204 -13.09 -14.59 0.84
CA GLU A 204 -11.75 -14.98 0.37
C GLU A 204 -10.78 -15.11 1.56
N GLY A 205 -9.80 -16.01 1.48
CA GLY A 205 -8.76 -16.16 2.51
C GLY A 205 -9.32 -16.54 3.89
N PHE A 206 -9.95 -17.71 4.00
CA PHE A 206 -10.55 -18.18 5.25
C PHE A 206 -9.49 -18.58 6.27
N GLY A 207 -9.75 -18.28 7.55
CA GLY A 207 -8.85 -18.67 8.64
C GLY A 207 -8.86 -17.71 9.82
N PHE A 208 -7.74 -17.65 10.54
CA PHE A 208 -7.49 -16.63 11.55
C PHE A 208 -5.99 -16.32 11.67
N LEU A 209 -5.71 -15.15 12.19
CA LEU A 209 -4.38 -14.64 12.51
C LEU A 209 -4.26 -14.49 14.04
N VAL A 210 -3.09 -14.83 14.58
CA VAL A 210 -2.73 -14.66 15.99
C VAL A 210 -1.57 -13.67 16.07
N PHE A 211 -1.80 -12.58 16.77
CA PHE A 211 -0.82 -11.55 17.06
C PHE A 211 -0.37 -11.63 18.53
N PRO A 212 0.90 -11.33 18.85
CA PRO A 212 1.41 -11.36 20.22
C PRO A 212 0.62 -10.48 21.20
N SER A 213 0.00 -9.41 20.72
CA SER A 213 -0.78 -8.47 21.52
C SER A 213 -1.71 -7.63 20.63
N LEU A 214 -2.61 -6.85 21.24
CA LEU A 214 -3.38 -5.83 20.52
C LEU A 214 -2.48 -4.79 19.84
N GLU A 215 -1.43 -4.34 20.51
CA GLU A 215 -0.49 -3.36 19.94
C GLU A 215 0.26 -3.94 18.73
N ALA A 216 0.59 -5.24 18.76
CA ALA A 216 1.16 -5.94 17.62
C ALA A 216 0.20 -6.05 16.43
N HIS A 217 -1.09 -6.32 16.68
CA HIS A 217 -2.13 -6.25 15.66
C HIS A 217 -2.21 -4.84 15.04
N ASP A 218 -2.25 -3.80 15.86
CA ASP A 218 -2.38 -2.42 15.37
C ASP A 218 -1.17 -2.01 14.51
N ARG A 219 0.04 -2.38 14.94
CA ARG A 219 1.26 -2.19 14.13
C ARG A 219 1.21 -2.93 12.80
N PHE A 220 0.61 -4.12 12.77
CA PHE A 220 0.44 -4.92 11.55
C PHE A 220 -0.57 -4.29 10.59
N VAL A 221 -1.73 -3.86 11.08
CA VAL A 221 -2.73 -3.15 10.26
C VAL A 221 -2.12 -1.87 9.70
N ASP A 222 -1.46 -1.08 10.54
CA ASP A 222 -0.75 0.14 10.13
C ASP A 222 0.33 -0.13 9.09
N ALA A 223 1.10 -1.22 9.25
CA ALA A 223 2.11 -1.64 8.29
C ALA A 223 1.49 -2.06 6.96
N GLY A 224 0.40 -2.83 7.00
CA GLY A 224 -0.38 -3.21 5.84
C GLY A 224 -0.97 -2.00 5.10
N GLU A 225 -1.52 -1.02 5.82
CA GLU A 225 -2.01 0.21 5.19
C GLU A 225 -0.88 1.04 4.58
N ARG A 226 0.28 1.16 5.25
CA ARG A 226 1.47 1.81 4.69
C ARG A 226 1.94 1.08 3.44
N LEU A 227 1.96 -0.25 3.47
CA LEU A 227 2.34 -1.10 2.34
C LEU A 227 1.36 -0.96 1.20
N MET A 228 0.05 -1.01 1.43
CA MET A 228 -1.00 -0.82 0.42
C MET A 228 -0.99 0.58 -0.18
N ARG A 229 -0.76 1.63 0.64
CA ARG A 229 -0.54 3.00 0.17
C ARG A 229 0.70 3.09 -0.71
N ARG A 230 1.77 2.35 -0.37
CA ARG A 230 2.98 2.22 -1.18
C ARG A 230 2.85 1.24 -2.35
N ALA A 231 1.87 0.34 -2.39
CA ALA A 231 1.73 -0.71 -3.41
C ALA A 231 0.81 -0.30 -4.57
N ARG A 232 0.08 0.83 -4.46
CA ARG A 232 -0.69 1.44 -5.56
C ARG A 232 0.24 2.00 -6.65
N GLY A 233 0.80 1.09 -7.46
CA GLY A 233 1.78 1.37 -8.52
C GLY A 233 3.16 0.71 -8.28
N ARG A 234 3.46 0.49 -6.99
CA ARG A 234 4.60 -0.12 -6.27
C ARG A 234 5.13 -1.51 -6.67
N SER A 235 6.43 -1.76 -6.85
CA SER A 235 6.97 -3.07 -6.40
C SER A 235 6.96 -3.11 -4.87
N LEU A 236 6.52 -4.22 -4.29
CA LEU A 236 6.63 -4.42 -2.84
C LEU A 236 8.10 -4.24 -2.41
N PRO A 237 8.39 -3.60 -1.26
CA PRO A 237 9.75 -3.52 -0.72
C PRO A 237 10.36 -4.91 -0.57
N THR A 238 11.68 -5.00 -0.76
CA THR A 238 12.44 -6.28 -0.72
C THR A 238 12.46 -6.96 0.65
N THR A 239 12.18 -6.21 1.71
CA THR A 239 11.87 -6.70 3.05
C THR A 239 10.58 -6.04 3.51
N ILE A 240 9.60 -6.86 3.88
CA ILE A 240 8.29 -6.38 4.30
C ILE A 240 8.34 -6.25 5.83
N ASP A 241 8.44 -5.02 6.35
CA ASP A 241 8.19 -4.81 7.79
C ASP A 241 6.68 -4.91 8.03
N LEU A 242 6.24 -6.10 8.45
CA LEU A 242 4.88 -6.41 8.87
C LEU A 242 4.51 -5.73 10.20
N GLY A 243 5.43 -5.01 10.86
CA GLY A 243 5.18 -4.32 12.14
C GLY A 243 5.07 -5.25 13.36
N SER A 244 4.82 -6.55 13.14
CA SER A 244 4.76 -7.61 14.15
C SER A 244 5.06 -8.98 13.51
N SER A 245 5.41 -9.97 14.33
CA SER A 245 5.24 -11.37 13.94
C SER A 245 3.76 -11.72 13.89
N VAL A 246 3.40 -12.67 13.03
CA VAL A 246 2.03 -13.19 12.90
C VAL A 246 2.07 -14.69 12.69
N LEU A 247 1.33 -15.41 13.53
CA LEU A 247 1.07 -16.84 13.37
C LEU A 247 -0.32 -16.99 12.76
N SER A 248 -0.46 -17.82 11.73
CA SER A 248 -1.70 -17.91 10.96
C SER A 248 -2.12 -19.34 10.71
N LEU A 249 -3.43 -19.55 10.65
CA LEU A 249 -4.05 -20.71 10.04
C LEU A 249 -4.92 -20.23 8.90
N THR A 250 -4.60 -20.63 7.68
CA THR A 250 -5.38 -20.30 6.48
C THR A 250 -5.82 -21.56 5.74
N PHE A 251 -6.82 -21.44 4.87
CA PHE A 251 -7.29 -22.53 4.03
C PHE A 251 -7.01 -22.27 2.55
N GLY A 252 -6.45 -23.27 1.86
CA GLY A 252 -6.10 -23.20 0.46
C GLY A 252 -6.65 -24.37 -0.36
N ARG A 253 -6.56 -24.23 -1.69
CA ARG A 253 -6.93 -25.32 -2.62
C ARG A 253 -5.86 -26.37 -2.66
N ALA A 254 -6.28 -27.63 -2.77
CA ALA A 254 -5.40 -28.76 -2.98
C ALA A 254 -4.43 -28.50 -4.14
N ALA A 255 -4.90 -27.91 -5.25
CA ALA A 255 -4.09 -27.63 -6.43
C ALA A 255 -2.90 -26.69 -6.14
N ASP A 256 -3.07 -25.75 -5.21
CA ASP A 256 -2.07 -24.74 -4.86
C ASP A 256 -1.11 -25.26 -3.77
N LEU A 257 -1.41 -26.39 -3.14
CA LEU A 257 -0.58 -26.98 -2.10
C LEU A 257 0.64 -27.73 -2.68
N PRO A 258 1.80 -27.70 -2.01
CA PRO A 258 2.95 -28.53 -2.36
C PRO A 258 2.61 -30.03 -2.49
N ARG A 259 3.27 -30.73 -3.43
CA ARG A 259 3.00 -32.16 -3.70
C ARG A 259 3.17 -33.03 -2.46
N LEU A 260 4.21 -32.79 -1.68
CA LEU A 260 4.52 -33.58 -0.49
C LEU A 260 3.41 -33.51 0.56
N MET A 261 2.91 -32.31 0.88
CA MET A 261 1.77 -32.14 1.81
C MET A 261 0.51 -32.88 1.33
N ARG A 262 0.19 -32.82 0.03
CA ARG A 262 -0.95 -33.59 -0.53
C ARG A 262 -0.75 -35.10 -0.38
N ASP A 263 0.47 -35.57 -0.58
CA ASP A 263 0.81 -36.98 -0.50
C ASP A 263 0.79 -37.46 0.96
N GLU A 264 1.23 -36.65 1.92
CA GLU A 264 1.12 -36.90 3.37
C GLU A 264 -0.33 -37.06 3.80
N VAL A 265 -1.21 -36.12 3.40
CA VAL A 265 -2.65 -36.22 3.68
C VAL A 265 -3.24 -37.52 3.13
N ARG A 266 -2.88 -37.88 1.89
CA ARG A 266 -3.36 -39.12 1.26
C ARG A 266 -2.81 -40.38 1.94
N GLN A 267 -1.53 -40.37 2.30
CA GLN A 267 -0.83 -41.49 2.91
C GLN A 267 -1.34 -41.78 4.32
N HIS A 268 -1.54 -40.73 5.12
CA HIS A 268 -1.99 -40.85 6.50
C HIS A 268 -3.52 -40.90 6.65
N GLY A 269 -4.27 -40.58 5.58
CA GLY A 269 -5.74 -40.59 5.60
C GLY A 269 -6.33 -39.48 6.47
N TRP A 270 -5.64 -38.34 6.59
CA TRP A 270 -6.11 -37.23 7.41
C TRP A 270 -7.34 -36.54 6.79
N PRO A 271 -8.32 -36.15 7.61
CA PRO A 271 -9.56 -35.55 7.12
C PRO A 271 -9.32 -34.14 6.58
N VAL A 272 -10.06 -33.77 5.52
CA VAL A 272 -10.10 -32.42 4.96
C VAL A 272 -11.53 -32.14 4.48
N ALA A 273 -12.04 -30.94 4.76
CA ALA A 273 -13.47 -30.65 4.54
C ALA A 273 -13.88 -30.62 3.06
N GLY A 274 -12.93 -30.37 2.17
CA GLY A 274 -13.13 -30.22 0.73
C GLY A 274 -11.81 -29.95 0.01
N SER A 275 -11.87 -29.85 -1.32
CA SER A 275 -10.71 -29.57 -2.17
C SER A 275 -10.13 -28.16 -2.00
N ASP A 276 -10.84 -27.27 -1.31
CA ASP A 276 -10.54 -25.87 -1.02
C ASP A 276 -10.32 -25.60 0.49
N ALA A 277 -10.24 -26.66 1.29
CA ALA A 277 -10.18 -26.59 2.75
C ALA A 277 -8.89 -27.20 3.31
N TYR A 278 -7.78 -27.16 2.58
CA TYR A 278 -6.49 -27.63 3.09
C TYR A 278 -5.91 -26.59 4.04
N PRO A 279 -5.67 -26.91 5.32
CA PRO A 279 -5.08 -25.96 6.25
C PRO A 279 -3.61 -25.71 5.92
N ARG A 280 -3.19 -24.45 6.05
CA ARG A 280 -1.80 -24.02 5.96
C ARG A 280 -1.49 -23.16 7.18
N VAL A 281 -0.47 -23.59 7.92
CA VAL A 281 0.05 -22.85 9.07
C VAL A 281 1.30 -22.13 8.60
N GLU A 282 1.39 -20.84 8.91
CA GLU A 282 2.60 -20.04 8.66
C GLU A 282 2.86 -19.15 9.85
N HIS A 283 4.13 -19.01 10.20
CA HIS A 283 4.57 -18.06 11.21
C HIS A 283 5.55 -17.10 10.55
N HIS A 284 5.10 -15.87 10.29
CA HIS A 284 5.93 -14.81 9.73
C HIS A 284 6.60 -14.04 10.86
N GLU A 285 7.91 -13.81 10.72
CA GLU A 285 8.61 -12.80 11.52
C GLU A 285 8.21 -11.39 11.08
N ARG A 286 8.57 -10.40 11.89
CA ARG A 286 8.29 -8.98 11.63
C ARG A 286 8.78 -8.52 10.26
N ASP A 287 9.86 -9.06 9.73
CA ASP A 287 10.39 -8.69 8.41
C ASP A 287 9.82 -9.52 7.25
N GLY A 288 8.75 -10.26 7.51
CA GLY A 288 7.96 -10.99 6.52
C GLY A 288 8.48 -12.39 6.20
N ILE A 289 9.67 -12.76 6.71
CA ILE A 289 10.24 -14.09 6.48
C ILE A 289 9.47 -15.15 7.25
N ILE A 290 9.11 -16.23 6.55
CA ILE A 290 8.46 -17.40 7.17
C ILE A 290 9.50 -18.16 7.97
N ARG A 291 9.24 -18.34 9.27
CA ARG A 291 10.06 -19.21 10.11
C ARG A 291 9.60 -20.67 9.99
N PRO A 292 10.51 -21.65 10.06
CA PRO A 292 10.14 -23.05 10.18
C PRO A 292 9.28 -23.29 11.42
N LEU A 293 8.17 -24.02 11.25
CA LEU A 293 7.26 -24.28 12.35
C LEU A 293 7.85 -25.27 13.36
N THR A 294 7.55 -25.04 14.64
CA THR A 294 7.78 -26.02 15.70
C THR A 294 6.52 -26.85 15.96
N GLU A 295 6.66 -27.95 16.69
CA GLU A 295 5.49 -28.71 17.16
C GLU A 295 4.56 -27.86 18.04
N ASP A 296 5.12 -26.95 18.85
CA ASP A 296 4.34 -26.03 19.69
C ASP A 296 3.55 -25.01 18.87
N ASP A 297 4.08 -24.50 17.75
CA ASP A 297 3.33 -23.64 16.82
C ASP A 297 2.06 -24.36 16.34
N VAL A 298 2.22 -25.61 15.89
CA VAL A 298 1.12 -26.43 15.38
C VAL A 298 0.11 -26.74 16.47
N ARG A 299 0.58 -27.10 17.68
CA ARG A 299 -0.30 -27.40 18.83
C ARG A 299 -1.07 -26.17 19.30
N LEU A 300 -0.42 -25.01 19.38
CA LEU A 300 -1.06 -23.75 19.76
C LEU A 300 -2.15 -23.35 18.76
N VAL A 301 -1.84 -23.37 17.46
CA VAL A 301 -2.81 -23.06 16.41
C VAL A 301 -3.97 -24.05 16.41
N THR A 302 -3.69 -25.34 16.61
CA THR A 302 -4.72 -26.37 16.72
C THR A 302 -5.65 -26.11 17.91
N ALA A 303 -5.10 -25.78 19.08
CA ALA A 303 -5.89 -25.45 20.26
C ALA A 303 -6.75 -24.19 20.05
N CYS A 304 -6.19 -23.15 19.41
CA CYS A 304 -6.93 -21.94 19.04
C CYS A 304 -8.08 -22.24 18.08
N ALA A 305 -7.83 -23.05 17.04
CA ALA A 305 -8.84 -23.48 16.08
C ALA A 305 -9.99 -24.24 16.77
N GLY A 306 -9.66 -25.14 17.70
CA GLY A 306 -10.65 -25.88 18.49
C GLY A 306 -11.52 -24.95 19.34
N ALA A 307 -10.89 -24.01 20.06
CA ALA A 307 -11.61 -23.04 20.88
C ALA A 307 -12.52 -22.12 20.04
N LEU A 308 -12.03 -21.59 18.90
CA LEU A 308 -12.81 -20.74 18.00
C LEU A 308 -14.01 -21.48 17.37
N THR A 309 -13.85 -22.77 17.08
CA THR A 309 -14.92 -23.62 16.53
C THR A 309 -16.14 -23.67 17.45
N ALA A 310 -15.93 -23.63 18.78
CA ALA A 310 -17.00 -23.61 19.75
C ALA A 310 -17.43 -22.18 20.16
N PHE A 311 -16.46 -21.30 20.40
CA PHE A 311 -16.68 -19.96 20.96
C PHE A 311 -17.49 -19.05 20.03
N VAL A 312 -17.10 -18.95 18.76
CA VAL A 312 -17.71 -17.98 17.84
C VAL A 312 -19.18 -18.31 17.55
N PRO A 313 -19.58 -19.56 17.24
CA PRO A 313 -20.99 -19.88 17.06
C PRO A 313 -21.82 -19.72 18.34
N ARG A 314 -21.27 -20.08 19.51
CA ARG A 314 -21.96 -19.97 20.81
C ARG A 314 -22.24 -18.53 21.19
N HIS A 315 -21.28 -17.64 20.93
CA HIS A 315 -21.36 -16.22 21.27
C HIS A 315 -21.61 -15.33 20.05
N ALA A 316 -22.27 -15.87 19.02
CA ALA A 316 -22.54 -15.17 17.77
C ALA A 316 -23.19 -13.80 17.97
N ALA A 317 -24.00 -13.63 19.03
CA ALA A 317 -24.63 -12.36 19.37
C ALA A 317 -23.62 -11.22 19.68
N VAL A 318 -22.46 -11.55 20.25
CA VAL A 318 -21.37 -10.58 20.51
C VAL A 318 -20.78 -10.08 19.19
N PHE A 319 -20.59 -10.98 18.23
CA PHE A 319 -20.03 -10.66 16.90
C PHE A 319 -21.07 -10.05 15.94
N GLN A 320 -22.35 -10.33 16.12
CA GLN A 320 -23.44 -9.75 15.30
C GLN A 320 -23.94 -8.40 15.85
N GLY A 321 -23.42 -7.93 16.98
CA GLY A 321 -23.85 -6.69 17.62
C GLY A 321 -25.27 -6.74 18.19
N THR A 322 -25.81 -7.94 18.44
CA THR A 322 -27.15 -8.17 18.99
C THR A 322 -27.13 -8.46 20.50
N GLY A 323 -25.95 -8.76 21.08
CA GLY A 323 -25.71 -8.90 22.51
C GLY A 323 -24.66 -7.90 23.01
N ILE A 324 -24.89 -7.30 24.19
CA ILE A 324 -24.02 -6.25 24.77
C ILE A 324 -23.16 -6.77 25.94
N ALA A 325 -23.31 -8.03 26.34
CA ALA A 325 -22.55 -8.60 27.44
C ALA A 325 -21.20 -9.12 26.91
N PRO A 326 -20.06 -8.63 27.41
CA PRO A 326 -18.78 -9.25 27.13
C PRO A 326 -18.75 -10.69 27.62
N VAL A 327 -17.94 -11.51 26.98
CA VAL A 327 -17.81 -12.94 27.30
C VAL A 327 -16.34 -13.30 27.47
N SER A 328 -16.05 -14.13 28.45
CA SER A 328 -14.74 -14.73 28.69
C SER A 328 -14.97 -16.20 29.05
N GLU A 329 -14.55 -17.11 28.18
CA GLU A 329 -14.72 -18.55 28.40
C GLU A 329 -13.41 -19.30 28.15
N SER A 330 -13.20 -20.36 28.94
CA SER A 330 -12.07 -21.26 28.80
C SER A 330 -12.49 -22.57 28.15
N TYR A 331 -11.66 -23.05 27.23
CA TYR A 331 -11.85 -24.26 26.45
C TYR A 331 -10.66 -25.19 26.71
N THR A 332 -10.95 -26.34 27.29
CA THR A 332 -10.01 -27.45 27.40
C THR A 332 -10.55 -28.52 26.46
N GLY A 333 -10.05 -28.53 25.22
CA GLY A 333 -10.50 -29.47 24.18
C GLY A 333 -9.91 -30.87 24.36
N GLU A 334 -9.78 -31.62 23.25
CA GLU A 334 -8.94 -32.83 23.20
C GLU A 334 -7.44 -32.52 23.29
N THR A 335 -7.08 -31.24 23.16
CA THR A 335 -5.75 -30.72 23.44
C THR A 335 -5.55 -30.63 24.95
N GLU A 336 -4.42 -31.12 25.49
CA GLU A 336 -4.09 -31.10 26.93
C GLU A 336 -3.97 -29.69 27.56
N PHE A 337 -4.37 -28.63 26.86
CA PHE A 337 -4.13 -27.23 27.20
C PHE A 337 -5.42 -26.45 27.34
N THR A 338 -5.40 -25.43 28.20
CA THR A 338 -6.56 -24.55 28.42
C THR A 338 -6.42 -23.26 27.63
N VAL A 339 -7.35 -23.04 26.69
CA VAL A 339 -7.43 -21.83 25.87
C VAL A 339 -8.55 -20.94 26.40
N ARG A 340 -8.20 -19.75 26.91
CA ARG A 340 -9.18 -18.74 27.31
C ARG A 340 -9.36 -17.73 26.19
N LEU A 341 -10.62 -17.53 25.79
CA LEU A 341 -11.03 -16.53 24.80
C LEU A 341 -11.89 -15.46 25.44
N THR A 342 -11.58 -14.19 25.19
CA THR A 342 -12.38 -13.05 25.67
C THR A 342 -12.77 -12.14 24.51
N ALA A 343 -14.06 -11.83 24.40
CA ALA A 343 -14.62 -10.95 23.36
C ALA A 343 -15.66 -9.99 23.97
N PRO A 344 -15.62 -8.69 23.63
CA PRO A 344 -14.55 -7.99 22.88
C PRO A 344 -13.19 -8.03 23.61
N TYR A 345 -12.08 -7.92 22.86
CA TYR A 345 -10.71 -8.00 23.39
C TYR A 345 -10.49 -7.15 24.66
N GLU A 346 -10.97 -5.91 24.65
CA GLU A 346 -10.76 -4.91 25.72
C GLU A 346 -11.52 -5.24 27.01
N SER A 347 -12.43 -6.21 26.95
CA SER A 347 -13.29 -6.56 28.09
C SER A 347 -12.63 -7.50 29.09
N PHE A 348 -11.39 -7.94 28.85
CA PHE A 348 -10.67 -8.83 29.76
C PHE A 348 -10.62 -8.32 31.20
N GLY A 349 -10.39 -7.02 31.40
CA GLY A 349 -10.34 -6.42 32.74
C GLY A 349 -11.67 -6.50 33.52
N LEU A 350 -12.77 -6.91 32.89
CA LEU A 350 -14.05 -7.19 33.56
C LEU A 350 -14.11 -8.60 34.16
N PHE A 351 -13.16 -9.47 33.80
CA PHE A 351 -13.07 -10.88 34.19
C PHE A 351 -11.73 -11.21 34.86
N ASP A 352 -10.99 -10.17 35.25
CA ASP A 352 -9.74 -10.28 36.00
C ASP A 352 -10.08 -10.16 37.49
N ASP A 353 -10.24 -11.31 38.15
CA ASP A 353 -10.47 -11.39 39.59
C ASP A 353 -9.11 -11.21 40.28
N GLY A 354 -8.78 -9.94 40.57
CA GLY A 354 -7.54 -9.46 41.19
C GLY A 354 -6.64 -10.51 41.83
N VAL A 355 -5.53 -10.81 41.15
CA VAL A 355 -4.27 -11.15 41.80
C VAL A 355 -3.37 -9.93 41.66
N ASP A 356 -3.16 -9.23 42.77
CA ASP A 356 -2.03 -8.32 42.95
C ASP A 356 -0.75 -9.12 42.69
N ASP A 357 -0.24 -9.07 41.46
CA ASP A 357 1.18 -9.19 41.18
C ASP A 357 1.53 -8.09 40.17
N ALA A 358 1.89 -6.94 40.73
CA ALA A 358 2.73 -5.97 40.05
C ALA A 358 4.07 -6.64 39.70
N ALA A 359 4.10 -7.34 38.57
CA ALA A 359 5.32 -7.66 37.85
C ALA A 359 5.38 -6.77 36.61
N ASP A 360 6.37 -5.89 36.62
CA ASP A 360 6.73 -4.93 35.59
C ASP A 360 6.56 -5.50 34.16
N ALA A 361 5.64 -4.93 33.39
CA ALA A 361 5.47 -5.22 31.96
C ALA A 361 6.59 -4.65 31.08
N SER A 362 7.78 -4.43 31.64
CA SER A 362 8.92 -3.80 30.98
C SER A 362 10.13 -4.72 30.76
N ASP A 363 10.11 -5.97 31.24
CA ASP A 363 11.28 -6.88 31.19
C ASP A 363 11.10 -8.22 30.44
N LEU A 364 10.01 -8.43 29.70
CA LEU A 364 9.88 -9.62 28.83
C LEU A 364 10.50 -9.38 27.45
N ALA A 365 11.67 -10.00 27.22
CA ALA A 365 12.35 -10.03 25.93
C ALA A 365 11.48 -10.65 24.81
N PRO A 366 11.62 -10.21 23.55
CA PRO A 366 10.81 -10.69 22.43
C PRO A 366 11.32 -12.05 21.95
N GLY A 367 10.77 -13.13 22.49
CA GLY A 367 11.03 -14.48 22.03
C GLY A 367 9.97 -15.44 22.55
N TRP A 368 9.14 -15.99 21.66
CA TRP A 368 7.98 -16.80 22.03
C TRP A 368 8.33 -18.09 22.80
N PHE A 369 9.58 -18.56 22.75
CA PHE A 369 10.06 -19.67 23.57
C PHE A 369 11.56 -19.50 23.89
N SER A 370 11.91 -19.30 25.15
CA SER A 370 13.27 -19.49 25.68
C SER A 370 13.22 -19.82 27.17
N VAL A 371 12.82 -21.05 27.51
CA VAL A 371 13.22 -21.73 28.76
C VAL A 371 12.97 -23.24 28.65
N PRO A 372 13.92 -24.11 29.03
CA PRO A 372 13.68 -25.55 29.16
C PRO A 372 13.05 -25.84 30.54
N PHE A 373 11.97 -26.62 30.61
CA PHE A 373 11.42 -27.07 31.90
C PHE A 373 11.08 -28.55 31.95
N GLU A 374 11.51 -29.17 33.05
CA GLU A 374 11.31 -30.57 33.45
C GLU A 374 9.94 -30.80 34.09
N LEU A 375 9.41 -32.01 33.89
CA LEU A 375 8.10 -32.49 34.33
C LEU A 375 7.85 -32.41 35.86
N ARG A 376 6.68 -31.90 36.26
CA ARG A 376 6.02 -32.23 37.54
C ARG A 376 4.51 -32.45 37.37
N GLY A 377 4.02 -33.48 38.07
CA GLY A 377 2.74 -34.18 37.83
C GLY A 377 1.46 -33.56 38.42
N PRO A 378 0.33 -34.30 38.38
CA PRO A 378 -1.02 -33.74 38.24
C PRO A 378 -1.74 -33.51 39.57
N GLY A 379 -2.61 -32.49 39.62
CA GLY A 379 -3.48 -32.19 40.76
C GLY A 379 -4.80 -31.51 40.37
N GLN A 380 -5.82 -32.36 40.20
CA GLN A 380 -7.23 -32.23 40.64
C GLN A 380 -8.13 -31.04 40.18
N LEU A 381 -9.22 -31.42 39.52
CA LEU A 381 -10.32 -30.61 38.98
C LEU A 381 -11.36 -30.27 40.05
N ASP A 382 -11.94 -29.05 40.01
CA ASP A 382 -13.22 -28.71 40.66
C ASP A 382 -14.14 -27.94 39.68
N GLY A 383 -15.45 -28.21 39.77
CA GLY A 383 -16.48 -27.97 38.74
C GLY A 383 -17.07 -26.54 38.61
N PRO A 384 -18.08 -26.35 37.73
CA PRO A 384 -18.50 -25.02 37.25
C PRO A 384 -19.53 -24.34 38.17
N ALA A 385 -19.38 -23.01 38.37
CA ALA A 385 -20.31 -22.17 39.12
C ALA A 385 -21.15 -21.26 38.19
N GLU A 386 -22.43 -21.06 38.55
CA GLU A 386 -23.44 -20.27 37.81
C GLU A 386 -23.26 -18.73 37.92
N PRO A 387 -23.76 -17.94 36.95
CA PRO A 387 -23.53 -16.49 36.89
C PRO A 387 -24.53 -15.65 37.72
N ARG A 388 -24.04 -14.54 38.28
CA ARG A 388 -24.83 -13.51 39.01
C ARG A 388 -24.74 -12.13 38.33
N PRO A 389 -25.78 -11.26 38.41
CA PRO A 389 -25.86 -10.02 37.63
C PRO A 389 -25.15 -8.81 38.26
N ALA A 390 -24.69 -7.87 37.41
CA ALA A 390 -23.89 -6.68 37.75
C ALA A 390 -24.71 -5.44 38.19
N PRO A 391 -24.12 -4.49 38.98
CA PRO A 391 -24.84 -3.33 39.51
C PRO A 391 -24.74 -2.04 38.67
N VAL A 392 -25.76 -1.17 38.80
CA VAL A 392 -25.94 0.13 38.13
C VAL A 392 -25.17 1.25 38.85
N ARG A 393 -24.48 2.15 38.11
CA ARG A 393 -23.74 3.31 38.67
C ARG A 393 -24.66 4.49 39.06
N ALA A 394 -24.41 5.09 40.22
CA ALA A 394 -25.11 6.26 40.76
C ALA A 394 -24.45 7.61 40.40
N ARG A 395 -25.25 8.69 40.31
CA ARG A 395 -24.81 10.07 40.02
C ARG A 395 -24.04 10.71 41.19
N THR A 396 -22.97 11.45 40.90
CA THR A 396 -22.13 12.15 41.89
C THR A 396 -22.90 13.20 42.67
N GLY A 397 -22.84 13.14 43.99
CA GLY A 397 -23.52 14.03 44.91
C GLY A 397 -22.86 15.41 45.02
N ARG A 398 -23.66 16.44 45.31
CA ARG A 398 -23.26 17.86 45.39
C ARG A 398 -22.06 18.16 46.31
N ASN A 399 -21.85 17.34 47.34
CA ASN A 399 -20.77 17.50 48.32
C ASN A 399 -19.58 16.56 48.09
N ASP A 400 -19.65 15.67 47.10
CA ASP A 400 -18.63 14.67 46.81
C ASP A 400 -17.39 15.33 46.19
N PRO A 401 -16.21 14.66 46.24
CA PRO A 401 -15.03 15.10 45.52
C PRO A 401 -15.35 15.27 44.04
N CYS A 402 -14.92 16.40 43.47
CA CYS A 402 -15.20 16.69 42.07
C CYS A 402 -14.46 15.69 41.16
N PRO A 403 -15.14 15.02 40.21
CA PRO A 403 -14.55 13.97 39.38
C PRO A 403 -13.44 14.46 38.43
N CYS A 404 -13.25 15.78 38.30
CA CYS A 404 -12.11 16.39 37.60
C CYS A 404 -10.74 16.21 38.29
N GLY A 405 -10.67 15.51 39.43
CA GLY A 405 -9.42 15.25 40.15
C GLY A 405 -8.88 16.44 40.96
N SER A 406 -9.59 17.57 41.05
CA SER A 406 -9.11 18.78 41.72
C SER A 406 -9.07 18.72 43.26
N GLY A 407 -9.57 17.64 43.88
CA GLY A 407 -9.67 17.47 45.33
C GLY A 407 -10.69 18.38 46.03
N LYS A 408 -11.38 19.28 45.31
CA LYS A 408 -12.41 20.17 45.86
C LYS A 408 -13.80 19.51 45.81
N LYS A 409 -14.71 19.87 46.73
CA LYS A 409 -16.12 19.43 46.68
C LYS A 409 -16.79 19.92 45.38
N TYR A 410 -17.59 19.08 44.72
CA TYR A 410 -18.22 19.34 43.41
C TYR A 410 -18.95 20.69 43.36
N LYS A 411 -19.67 21.06 44.43
CA LYS A 411 -20.33 22.38 44.56
C LYS A 411 -19.42 23.61 44.50
N ARG A 412 -18.13 23.47 44.79
CA ARG A 412 -17.14 24.56 44.75
C ARG A 412 -16.21 24.48 43.54
N CYS A 413 -16.46 23.54 42.64
CA CYS A 413 -15.66 23.35 41.44
C CYS A 413 -16.54 23.47 40.19
N HIS A 414 -17.26 22.42 39.79
CA HIS A 414 -17.98 22.40 38.51
C HIS A 414 -19.49 22.66 38.62
N LEU A 415 -20.11 22.59 39.80
CA LEU A 415 -21.57 22.77 39.94
C LEU A 415 -22.09 24.12 39.41
N GLY A 416 -21.31 25.20 39.58
CA GLY A 416 -21.69 26.53 39.05
C GLY A 416 -21.57 26.64 37.54
N ALA A 417 -20.58 25.95 36.95
CA ALA A 417 -20.37 25.89 35.51
C ALA A 417 -21.43 24.98 34.84
N ASP A 418 -21.76 23.85 35.46
CA ASP A 418 -22.78 22.92 34.98
C ASP A 418 -24.20 23.51 35.10
N ALA A 419 -24.47 24.33 36.12
CA ALA A 419 -25.72 25.07 36.25
C ALA A 419 -25.84 26.24 35.24
N ALA A 420 -24.71 26.85 34.84
CA ALA A 420 -24.69 27.87 33.80
C ALA A 420 -24.80 27.27 32.37
N ALA A 421 -24.25 26.08 32.16
CA ALA A 421 -24.39 25.32 30.91
C ALA A 421 -25.83 24.85 30.65
N GLY A 422 -26.64 24.64 31.70
CA GLY A 422 -28.05 24.27 31.57
C GLY A 422 -29.00 25.40 31.15
N ALA A 423 -28.56 26.66 31.09
CA ALA A 423 -29.43 27.83 30.93
C ALA A 423 -29.32 28.59 29.59
N SER A 424 -28.48 28.15 28.64
CA SER A 424 -28.35 28.81 27.33
C SER A 424 -28.49 27.82 26.18
N GLY A 425 -29.73 27.60 25.75
CA GLY A 425 -30.05 26.89 24.50
C GLY A 425 -29.93 27.82 23.30
N ALA A 426 -28.87 27.67 22.50
CA ALA A 426 -28.80 27.87 21.04
C ALA A 426 -27.33 27.75 20.59
N ALA A 427 -27.11 27.08 19.46
CA ALA A 427 -25.82 26.69 18.85
C ALA A 427 -25.12 25.47 19.49
N ARG A 428 -25.46 24.28 18.98
CA ARG A 428 -24.73 23.02 19.26
C ARG A 428 -23.32 23.11 18.67
N SER A 429 -22.29 23.02 19.52
CA SER A 429 -20.87 22.99 19.15
C SER A 429 -20.46 21.65 18.52
N GLY A 430 -19.47 21.69 17.61
CA GLY A 430 -18.99 20.57 16.78
C GLY A 430 -18.25 19.42 17.49
N THR A 431 -18.54 19.14 18.75
CA THR A 431 -17.95 18.01 19.50
C THR A 431 -18.78 16.72 19.42
N ASP A 432 -20.06 16.80 19.04
CA ASP A 432 -20.96 15.62 18.97
C ASP A 432 -21.17 15.09 17.53
N ALA A 433 -20.81 15.86 16.50
CA ALA A 433 -21.04 15.50 15.10
C ALA A 433 -20.41 14.15 14.68
N PRO A 434 -19.17 13.79 15.10
CA PRO A 434 -18.59 12.48 14.75
C PRO A 434 -19.31 11.30 15.41
N ARG A 435 -19.80 11.46 16.64
CA ARG A 435 -20.52 10.40 17.38
C ARG A 435 -21.92 10.18 16.83
N GLU A 436 -22.64 11.25 16.50
CA GLU A 436 -23.96 11.17 15.87
C GLU A 436 -23.87 10.55 14.46
N THR A 437 -22.84 10.90 13.68
CA THR A 437 -22.61 10.31 12.35
C THR A 437 -22.29 8.82 12.43
N ALA A 438 -21.42 8.40 13.36
CA ALA A 438 -21.12 6.98 13.57
C ALA A 438 -22.37 6.18 13.98
N ALA A 439 -23.23 6.76 14.82
CA ALA A 439 -24.51 6.16 15.20
C ALA A 439 -25.47 6.01 14.01
N LEU A 440 -25.50 6.99 13.08
CA LEU A 440 -26.30 6.93 11.86
C LEU A 440 -25.77 5.89 10.87
N HIS A 441 -24.45 5.77 10.67
CA HIS A 441 -23.88 4.68 9.87
C HIS A 441 -24.18 3.30 10.46
N ALA A 442 -24.09 3.15 11.79
CA ALA A 442 -24.47 1.90 12.45
C ALA A 442 -25.96 1.59 12.31
N LEU A 443 -26.83 2.61 12.40
CA LEU A 443 -28.26 2.48 12.15
C LEU A 443 -28.54 2.05 10.71
N ASP A 444 -27.88 2.68 9.74
CA ASP A 444 -28.03 2.39 8.32
C ASP A 444 -27.64 0.96 7.98
N GLY A 445 -26.48 0.50 8.48
CA GLY A 445 -26.02 -0.88 8.30
C GLY A 445 -27.03 -1.90 8.83
N ARG A 446 -27.50 -1.73 10.08
CA ARG A 446 -28.50 -2.63 10.69
C ARG A 446 -29.81 -2.67 9.89
N LEU A 447 -30.32 -1.51 9.47
CA LEU A 447 -31.56 -1.45 8.70
C LEU A 447 -31.39 -2.00 7.28
N ALA A 448 -30.26 -1.75 6.63
CA ALA A 448 -29.94 -2.33 5.33
C ALA A 448 -29.90 -3.87 5.39
N ASP A 449 -29.26 -4.43 6.42
CA ASP A 449 -29.20 -5.89 6.64
C ASP A 449 -30.58 -6.50 6.94
N ALA A 450 -31.39 -5.82 7.76
CA ALA A 450 -32.75 -6.24 8.05
C ALA A 450 -33.63 -6.24 6.78
N MET A 451 -33.56 -5.17 5.98
CA MET A 451 -34.31 -5.07 4.71
C MET A 451 -33.81 -6.07 3.66
N ALA A 452 -32.49 -6.30 3.58
CA ALA A 452 -31.92 -7.30 2.69
C ALA A 452 -32.38 -8.71 3.06
N THR A 453 -32.36 -9.04 4.36
CA THR A 453 -32.85 -10.33 4.88
C THR A 453 -34.33 -10.50 4.58
N TYR A 454 -35.14 -9.47 4.84
CA TYR A 454 -36.55 -9.42 4.48
C TYR A 454 -36.76 -9.66 2.97
N ALA A 455 -36.02 -8.96 2.11
CA ALA A 455 -36.17 -9.07 0.66
C ALA A 455 -35.79 -10.46 0.13
N ARG A 456 -34.72 -11.07 0.65
CA ARG A 456 -34.34 -12.47 0.31
C ARG A 456 -35.46 -13.44 0.64
N GLN A 457 -36.04 -13.33 1.84
CA GLN A 457 -37.11 -14.23 2.29
C GLN A 457 -38.41 -13.99 1.53
N ARG A 458 -38.75 -12.72 1.25
CA ARG A 458 -40.05 -12.31 0.70
C ARG A 458 -40.15 -12.41 -0.82
N PHE A 459 -39.05 -12.12 -1.53
CA PHE A 459 -39.02 -11.98 -2.99
C PHE A 459 -38.02 -12.93 -3.65
N GLY A 460 -37.03 -13.44 -2.92
CA GLY A 460 -36.04 -14.40 -3.43
C GLY A 460 -35.35 -13.90 -4.70
N ALA A 461 -35.37 -14.74 -5.75
CA ALA A 461 -34.73 -14.46 -7.03
C ALA A 461 -35.32 -13.24 -7.78
N GLU A 462 -36.53 -12.78 -7.44
CA GLU A 462 -37.11 -11.57 -8.05
C GLU A 462 -36.33 -10.31 -7.63
N TRP A 463 -35.90 -10.26 -6.37
CA TRP A 463 -35.09 -9.15 -5.84
C TRP A 463 -33.67 -9.15 -6.41
N LEU A 464 -33.01 -10.32 -6.48
CA LEU A 464 -31.63 -10.45 -6.98
C LEU A 464 -31.43 -10.00 -8.45
N ARG A 465 -32.49 -9.67 -9.19
CA ARG A 465 -32.38 -9.12 -10.55
C ARG A 465 -31.70 -7.76 -10.61
N PHE A 466 -31.61 -7.02 -9.50
CA PHE A 466 -30.85 -5.77 -9.43
C PHE A 466 -29.37 -5.97 -9.78
N GLU A 467 -28.81 -7.17 -9.56
CA GLU A 467 -27.41 -7.49 -9.85
C GLU A 467 -27.04 -7.25 -11.31
N ARG A 468 -28.02 -7.33 -12.23
CA ARG A 468 -27.83 -7.07 -13.67
C ARG A 468 -27.59 -5.60 -14.00
N ASP A 469 -27.69 -4.72 -13.01
CA ASP A 469 -27.55 -3.27 -13.18
C ASP A 469 -26.10 -2.83 -13.02
N PHE A 470 -25.25 -3.75 -12.57
CA PHE A 470 -23.83 -3.53 -12.29
C PHE A 470 -22.99 -4.54 -13.08
N THR A 471 -21.80 -4.12 -13.47
CA THR A 471 -20.79 -5.02 -14.06
C THR A 471 -20.27 -6.01 -13.01
N ASP A 472 -20.00 -5.52 -11.81
CA ASP A 472 -19.66 -6.32 -10.64
C ASP A 472 -20.39 -5.78 -9.40
N PRO A 473 -21.56 -6.36 -9.04
CA PRO A 473 -22.34 -5.89 -7.90
C PRO A 473 -21.64 -6.10 -6.56
N LYS A 474 -20.67 -7.03 -6.46
CA LYS A 474 -19.91 -7.28 -5.23
C LYS A 474 -18.80 -6.25 -5.06
N ALA A 475 -18.05 -5.95 -6.12
CA ALA A 475 -17.07 -4.85 -6.08
C ALA A 475 -17.76 -3.51 -5.78
N ALA A 476 -18.98 -3.30 -6.29
CA ALA A 476 -19.79 -2.12 -6.02
C ALA A 476 -20.74 -2.26 -4.81
N ALA A 477 -20.46 -3.14 -3.84
CA ALA A 477 -21.37 -3.50 -2.73
C ALA A 477 -22.00 -2.30 -2.00
N GLN A 478 -21.23 -1.23 -1.79
CA GLN A 478 -21.76 -0.02 -1.13
C GLN A 478 -22.91 0.59 -1.94
N LEU A 479 -22.77 0.78 -3.26
CA LEU A 479 -23.85 1.32 -4.08
C LEU A 479 -24.90 0.27 -4.42
N SER A 480 -24.50 -0.96 -4.74
CA SER A 480 -25.40 -1.99 -5.26
C SER A 480 -26.45 -2.43 -4.23
N LEU A 481 -26.08 -2.55 -2.96
CA LEU A 481 -27.02 -2.85 -1.88
C LEU A 481 -28.02 -1.70 -1.69
N HIS A 482 -27.55 -0.45 -1.60
CA HIS A 482 -28.42 0.71 -1.42
C HIS A 482 -29.34 0.95 -2.63
N TRP A 483 -28.84 0.68 -3.84
CA TRP A 483 -29.64 0.66 -5.07
C TRP A 483 -30.76 -0.37 -4.99
N ALA A 484 -30.43 -1.60 -4.59
CA ALA A 484 -31.36 -2.71 -4.45
C ALA A 484 -32.48 -2.46 -3.42
N LEU A 485 -32.18 -1.67 -2.39
CA LEU A 485 -33.09 -1.41 -1.28
C LEU A 485 -34.04 -0.23 -1.54
N TYR A 486 -33.50 0.87 -2.08
CA TYR A 486 -34.23 2.14 -2.15
C TYR A 486 -34.71 2.53 -3.55
N HIS A 487 -34.15 1.95 -4.62
CA HIS A 487 -34.46 2.35 -6.00
C HIS A 487 -35.00 1.21 -6.87
N PHE A 488 -34.39 0.03 -6.79
CA PHE A 488 -34.83 -1.14 -7.57
C PHE A 488 -36.23 -1.59 -7.16
N ARG A 489 -37.17 -1.66 -8.10
CA ARG A 489 -38.57 -2.01 -7.81
C ARG A 489 -38.80 -3.50 -7.98
N VAL A 490 -39.29 -4.11 -6.91
CA VAL A 490 -39.83 -5.46 -6.91
C VAL A 490 -41.35 -5.35 -6.81
N ARG A 491 -42.08 -5.98 -7.73
CA ARG A 491 -43.56 -5.85 -7.80
C ARG A 491 -44.06 -4.39 -7.78
N GLY A 492 -43.32 -3.51 -8.45
CA GLY A 492 -43.70 -2.11 -8.65
C GLY A 492 -43.27 -1.13 -7.55
N ARG A 493 -42.63 -1.59 -6.45
CA ARG A 493 -42.16 -0.71 -5.34
C ARG A 493 -40.76 -1.07 -4.87
N PRO A 494 -39.97 -0.13 -4.33
CA PRO A 494 -38.70 -0.43 -3.68
C PRO A 494 -38.86 -1.33 -2.45
N VAL A 495 -37.81 -2.07 -2.08
CA VAL A 495 -37.81 -2.92 -0.88
C VAL A 495 -38.08 -2.11 0.38
N ALA A 496 -37.49 -0.93 0.51
CA ALA A 496 -37.70 -0.06 1.67
C ALA A 496 -39.19 0.31 1.86
N GLU A 497 -39.93 0.51 0.77
CA GLU A 497 -41.36 0.80 0.82
C GLU A 497 -42.19 -0.43 1.26
N HIS A 498 -41.89 -1.62 0.72
CA HIS A 498 -42.51 -2.86 1.18
C HIS A 498 -42.23 -3.13 2.66
N PHE A 499 -40.98 -2.91 3.08
CA PHE A 499 -40.55 -3.09 4.45
C PHE A 499 -41.25 -2.12 5.41
N LEU A 500 -41.37 -0.83 5.05
CA LEU A 500 -42.11 0.15 5.84
C LEU A 500 -43.60 -0.22 5.96
N VAL A 501 -44.23 -0.72 4.90
CA VAL A 501 -45.64 -1.14 4.94
C VAL A 501 -45.86 -2.39 5.79
N GLU A 502 -45.00 -3.40 5.66
CA GLU A 502 -45.22 -4.71 6.30
C GLU A 502 -44.59 -4.81 7.71
N ARG A 503 -43.55 -4.01 8.00
CA ARG A 503 -42.77 -4.08 9.25
C ARG A 503 -42.66 -2.73 9.98
N GLY A 504 -43.25 -1.66 9.45
CA GLY A 504 -43.12 -0.30 9.99
C GLY A 504 -43.60 -0.14 11.43
N ASP A 505 -44.57 -0.95 11.89
CA ASP A 505 -45.07 -0.91 13.27
C ASP A 505 -44.03 -1.40 14.30
N ALA A 506 -43.08 -2.25 13.87
CA ALA A 506 -41.98 -2.72 14.71
C ALA A 506 -40.80 -1.73 14.76
N LEU A 507 -40.82 -0.68 13.93
CA LEU A 507 -39.76 0.32 13.86
C LEU A 507 -40.02 1.46 14.84
N THR A 508 -38.93 1.89 15.49
CA THR A 508 -38.88 3.12 16.27
C THR A 508 -39.15 4.34 15.38
N GLY A 509 -39.46 5.49 16.00
CA GLY A 509 -39.65 6.75 15.27
C GLY A 509 -38.38 7.15 14.50
N GLN A 510 -37.21 7.01 15.12
CA GLN A 510 -35.92 7.31 14.51
C GLN A 510 -35.62 6.42 13.30
N GLU A 511 -35.91 5.12 13.36
CA GLU A 511 -35.74 4.20 12.22
C GLU A 511 -36.65 4.57 11.05
N ARG A 512 -37.91 4.93 11.33
CA ARG A 512 -38.85 5.38 10.29
C ARG A 512 -38.39 6.68 9.64
N GLU A 513 -37.96 7.66 10.43
CA GLU A 513 -37.43 8.93 9.92
C GLU A 513 -36.16 8.72 9.08
N TRP A 514 -35.29 7.79 9.47
CA TRP A 514 -34.10 7.43 8.70
C TRP A 514 -34.45 6.77 7.35
N LEU A 515 -35.37 5.80 7.34
CA LEU A 515 -35.81 5.15 6.10
C LEU A 515 -36.55 6.13 5.17
N ASP A 516 -37.32 7.07 5.72
CA ASP A 516 -37.94 8.14 4.94
C ASP A 516 -36.90 9.11 4.35
N ALA A 517 -35.86 9.48 5.13
CA ALA A 517 -34.74 10.28 4.62
C ALA A 517 -33.99 9.56 3.48
N GLN A 518 -33.68 8.27 3.64
CA GLN A 518 -33.08 7.44 2.61
C GLN A 518 -33.98 7.34 1.35
N SER A 519 -35.29 7.18 1.52
CA SER A 519 -36.24 7.07 0.40
C SER A 519 -36.42 8.38 -0.37
N ARG A 520 -36.11 9.53 0.25
CA ARG A 520 -36.07 10.85 -0.40
C ARG A 520 -34.72 11.18 -1.04
N SER A 521 -33.67 10.41 -0.76
CA SER A 521 -32.38 10.55 -1.42
C SER A 521 -32.43 10.06 -2.88
N TRP A 522 -31.51 10.53 -3.71
CA TRP A 522 -31.36 10.16 -5.11
C TRP A 522 -29.93 9.78 -5.43
N LEU A 523 -29.72 9.10 -6.55
CA LEU A 523 -28.39 8.81 -7.08
C LEU A 523 -27.90 10.02 -7.89
N GLY A 524 -26.74 10.57 -7.53
CA GLY A 524 -26.16 11.78 -8.15
C GLY A 524 -24.69 11.62 -8.51
N ILE A 525 -24.18 12.54 -9.34
CA ILE A 525 -22.75 12.66 -9.64
C ILE A 525 -22.20 13.83 -8.84
N TRP A 526 -21.46 13.53 -7.78
CA TRP A 526 -20.98 14.53 -6.83
C TRP A 526 -19.51 14.84 -7.09
N GLU A 527 -19.22 16.06 -7.54
CA GLU A 527 -17.87 16.60 -7.62
C GLU A 527 -17.41 17.09 -6.24
N VAL A 528 -16.20 16.71 -5.83
CA VAL A 528 -15.57 17.20 -4.60
C VAL A 528 -15.07 18.63 -4.81
N GLU A 529 -15.68 19.60 -4.14
CA GLU A 529 -15.23 21.00 -4.14
C GLU A 529 -14.06 21.21 -3.18
N ASP A 530 -14.09 20.55 -2.03
CA ASP A 530 -13.04 20.57 -1.01
C ASP A 530 -13.10 19.32 -0.11
N ALA A 531 -11.98 18.98 0.52
CA ALA A 531 -11.84 17.83 1.40
C ALA A 531 -11.06 18.21 2.66
N GLU A 532 -11.63 17.89 3.83
CA GLU A 532 -10.93 17.93 5.11
C GLU A 532 -10.59 16.51 5.53
N PRO A 533 -9.31 16.08 5.43
CA PRO A 533 -8.93 14.69 5.63
C PRO A 533 -9.38 14.13 6.99
N GLY A 534 -10.16 13.06 6.96
CA GLY A 534 -10.71 12.40 8.16
C GLY A 534 -11.95 13.07 8.75
N VAL A 535 -12.43 14.16 8.16
CA VAL A 535 -13.58 14.93 8.69
C VAL A 535 -14.75 14.90 7.71
N GLY A 536 -14.57 15.36 6.48
CA GLY A 536 -15.69 15.48 5.55
C GLY A 536 -15.34 16.05 4.18
N LEU A 537 -16.37 16.13 3.34
CA LEU A 537 -16.27 16.56 1.94
C LEU A 537 -17.30 17.65 1.63
N GLY A 538 -16.87 18.69 0.92
CA GLY A 538 -17.77 19.58 0.19
C GLY A 538 -18.09 18.97 -1.17
N LEU A 539 -19.37 18.73 -1.45
CA LEU A 539 -19.84 18.06 -2.65
C LEU A 539 -20.77 18.95 -3.46
N HIS A 540 -20.62 18.92 -4.80
CA HIS A 540 -21.48 19.58 -5.77
C HIS A 540 -22.06 18.57 -6.77
N ASP A 541 -23.38 18.43 -6.81
CA ASP A 541 -24.06 17.53 -7.75
C ASP A 541 -24.09 18.11 -9.17
N LEU A 542 -23.38 17.47 -10.10
CA LEU A 542 -23.27 17.88 -11.50
C LEU A 542 -24.56 17.70 -12.31
N LEU A 543 -25.56 17.00 -11.76
CA LEU A 543 -26.85 16.76 -12.40
C LEU A 543 -27.91 17.79 -11.96
N THR A 544 -27.95 18.10 -10.66
CA THR A 544 -28.98 18.98 -10.07
C THR A 544 -28.46 20.38 -9.73
N GLY A 545 -27.15 20.55 -9.57
CA GLY A 545 -26.50 21.77 -9.11
C GLY A 545 -26.49 21.94 -7.58
N GLU A 546 -27.02 20.97 -6.85
CA GLU A 546 -27.06 21.03 -5.38
C GLU A 546 -25.66 20.96 -4.76
N ARG A 547 -25.53 21.50 -3.55
CA ARG A 547 -24.31 21.42 -2.74
C ARG A 547 -24.61 20.81 -1.38
N ARG A 548 -23.67 20.01 -0.87
CA ARG A 548 -23.76 19.39 0.46
C ARG A 548 -22.40 19.37 1.14
N ARG A 549 -22.41 19.53 2.46
CA ARG A 549 -21.25 19.21 3.31
C ARG A 549 -21.53 17.89 3.98
N VAL A 550 -20.82 16.84 3.57
CA VAL A 550 -21.01 15.50 4.13
C VAL A 550 -19.94 15.20 5.16
N VAL A 551 -20.34 14.52 6.24
CA VAL A 551 -19.40 13.93 7.19
C VAL A 551 -18.95 12.60 6.59
N GLU A 552 -17.66 12.49 6.28
CA GLU A 552 -17.10 11.35 5.56
C GLU A 552 -15.61 11.22 5.91
N ALA A 553 -15.24 10.20 6.68
CA ALA A 553 -13.90 10.06 7.23
C ALA A 553 -12.93 9.30 6.30
N SER A 554 -13.42 8.31 5.56
CA SER A 554 -12.58 7.48 4.68
C SER A 554 -12.42 8.12 3.31
N GLY A 555 -13.54 8.57 2.73
CA GLY A 555 -13.55 9.27 1.44
C GLY A 555 -12.72 10.54 1.45
N SER A 556 -12.76 11.34 2.52
CA SER A 556 -11.99 12.60 2.64
C SER A 556 -10.47 12.42 2.71
N ARG A 557 -9.98 11.21 3.02
CA ARG A 557 -8.54 10.90 3.00
C ARG A 557 -8.02 10.46 1.63
N THR A 558 -8.92 10.09 0.72
CA THR A 558 -8.56 9.46 -0.57
C THR A 558 -9.01 10.27 -1.78
N LEU A 559 -10.16 10.93 -1.69
CA LEU A 559 -10.66 11.83 -2.71
C LEU A 559 -9.96 13.18 -2.60
N VAL A 560 -9.60 13.75 -3.76
CA VAL A 560 -9.02 15.08 -3.86
C VAL A 560 -10.02 16.01 -4.54
N ARG A 561 -9.73 17.31 -4.49
CA ARG A 561 -10.52 18.32 -5.19
C ARG A 561 -10.73 17.93 -6.67
N ARG A 562 -11.95 18.13 -7.14
CA ARG A 562 -12.48 17.74 -8.47
C ARG A 562 -12.66 16.24 -8.72
N SER A 563 -12.36 15.36 -7.78
CA SER A 563 -12.83 13.97 -7.89
C SER A 563 -14.36 13.95 -8.03
N ALA A 564 -14.89 13.16 -8.96
CA ALA A 564 -16.33 12.93 -9.04
C ALA A 564 -16.68 11.53 -8.52
N VAL A 565 -17.73 11.43 -7.71
CA VAL A 565 -18.25 10.17 -7.19
C VAL A 565 -19.71 9.98 -7.56
N LEU A 566 -20.07 8.78 -8.02
CA LEU A 566 -21.45 8.38 -8.18
C LEU A 566 -21.97 7.88 -6.83
N ALA A 567 -22.87 8.63 -6.20
CA ALA A 567 -23.27 8.34 -4.83
C ALA A 567 -24.68 8.85 -4.49
N ARG A 568 -25.24 8.27 -3.42
CA ARG A 568 -26.44 8.77 -2.75
C ARG A 568 -26.03 9.57 -1.51
N VAL A 569 -26.49 10.82 -1.44
CA VAL A 569 -26.30 11.68 -0.26
C VAL A 569 -27.64 11.80 0.46
N VAL A 570 -27.62 11.59 1.78
CA VAL A 570 -28.82 11.56 2.63
C VAL A 570 -28.72 12.66 3.67
N ASP A 571 -29.72 13.54 3.68
CA ASP A 571 -29.88 14.59 4.70
C ASP A 571 -30.74 14.07 5.86
N HIS A 572 -30.22 14.09 7.09
CA HIS A 572 -30.96 13.68 8.29
C HIS A 572 -30.44 14.42 9.54
N GLY A 573 -31.34 14.93 10.39
CA GLY A 573 -30.96 15.52 11.68
C GLY A 573 -29.97 16.70 11.60
N GLY A 574 -29.90 17.41 10.47
CA GLY A 574 -28.95 18.51 10.25
C GLY A 574 -27.56 18.08 9.77
N VAL A 575 -27.35 16.80 9.50
CA VAL A 575 -26.12 16.27 8.88
C VAL A 575 -26.44 15.64 7.52
N ALA A 576 -25.44 15.59 6.64
CA ALA A 576 -25.51 14.88 5.37
C ALA A 576 -24.47 13.75 5.34
N LEU A 577 -24.86 12.58 4.86
CA LEU A 577 -24.02 11.38 4.80
C LEU A 577 -24.04 10.76 3.40
N ILE A 578 -22.97 10.07 3.02
CA ILE A 578 -22.95 9.22 1.84
C ILE A 578 -23.51 7.84 2.23
N CYS A 579 -24.63 7.43 1.65
CA CYS A 579 -25.28 6.13 1.89
C CYS A 579 -25.42 5.35 0.59
N GLY A 580 -24.27 4.83 0.15
CA GLY A 580 -24.08 4.11 -1.10
C GLY A 580 -23.26 4.93 -2.09
N SER A 581 -22.04 4.45 -2.37
CA SER A 581 -21.10 5.08 -3.29
C SER A 581 -20.51 4.05 -4.25
N HIS A 582 -20.32 4.44 -5.50
CA HIS A 582 -19.59 3.63 -6.45
C HIS A 582 -18.10 3.63 -6.05
N PRO A 583 -17.42 2.47 -6.03
CA PRO A 583 -16.05 2.36 -5.51
C PRO A 583 -15.02 3.13 -6.36
N GLN A 584 -15.31 3.28 -7.65
CA GLN A 584 -14.42 3.94 -8.60
C GLN A 584 -14.88 5.38 -8.86
N PRO A 585 -14.10 6.41 -8.44
CA PRO A 585 -14.34 7.80 -8.83
C PRO A 585 -13.93 8.04 -10.29
N LEU A 586 -14.52 9.05 -10.92
CA LEU A 586 -14.11 9.52 -12.25
C LEU A 586 -13.34 10.85 -12.16
N PRO A 587 -12.35 11.06 -13.04
CA PRO A 587 -11.78 12.38 -13.26
C PRO A 587 -12.79 13.36 -13.86
N PRO A 588 -12.51 14.67 -13.85
CA PRO A 588 -13.46 15.71 -14.24
C PRO A 588 -13.98 15.59 -15.68
N LEU A 589 -13.12 15.20 -16.63
CA LEU A 589 -13.50 15.10 -18.04
C LEU A 589 -14.52 13.98 -18.27
N GLU A 590 -14.24 12.78 -17.76
CA GLU A 590 -15.13 11.63 -17.85
C GLU A 590 -16.45 11.91 -17.11
N ALA A 591 -16.38 12.46 -15.90
CA ALA A 591 -17.56 12.80 -15.12
C ALA A 591 -18.43 13.87 -15.80
N ALA A 592 -17.80 14.91 -16.38
CA ALA A 592 -18.50 15.94 -17.13
C ALA A 592 -19.19 15.38 -18.38
N ALA A 593 -18.54 14.46 -19.10
CA ALA A 593 -19.12 13.79 -20.27
C ALA A 593 -20.35 12.95 -19.88
N VAL A 594 -20.25 12.15 -18.80
CA VAL A 594 -21.39 11.38 -18.27
C VAL A 594 -22.51 12.35 -17.85
N ALA A 595 -22.22 13.36 -17.05
CA ALA A 595 -23.21 14.32 -16.57
C ALA A 595 -23.90 15.08 -17.72
N GLN A 596 -23.14 15.55 -18.71
CA GLN A 596 -23.68 16.26 -19.87
C GLN A 596 -24.61 15.36 -20.69
N SER A 597 -24.17 14.14 -21.00
CA SER A 597 -24.97 13.17 -21.76
C SER A 597 -26.26 12.77 -21.02
N PHE A 598 -26.23 12.80 -19.70
CA PHE A 598 -27.38 12.45 -18.85
C PHE A 598 -28.36 13.62 -18.64
N ARG A 599 -27.87 14.85 -18.49
CA ARG A 599 -28.69 16.05 -18.26
C ARG A 599 -29.77 16.26 -19.32
N ASP A 600 -29.49 15.92 -20.57
CA ASP A 600 -30.47 16.02 -21.66
C ASP A 600 -31.67 15.07 -21.48
N ARG A 601 -31.46 13.90 -20.88
CA ARG A 601 -32.55 13.00 -20.51
C ARG A 601 -33.32 13.51 -19.30
N LEU A 602 -32.62 14.10 -18.34
CA LEU A 602 -33.20 14.63 -17.11
C LEU A 602 -34.14 15.82 -17.36
N ARG A 603 -33.90 16.59 -18.43
CA ARG A 603 -34.73 17.75 -18.84
C ARG A 603 -36.01 17.40 -19.60
N ARG A 604 -36.18 16.16 -20.11
CA ARG A 604 -37.32 15.75 -20.96
C ARG A 604 -38.62 15.41 -20.20
N GLY A 605 -38.87 16.00 -19.02
CA GLY A 605 -40.00 15.65 -18.15
C GLY A 605 -40.63 16.87 -17.47
N ARG A 606 -41.82 16.68 -16.88
CA ARG A 606 -42.57 17.72 -16.13
C ARG A 606 -42.17 17.82 -14.65
N SER A 607 -41.62 16.74 -14.09
CA SER A 607 -41.16 16.67 -12.69
C SER A 607 -39.77 17.29 -12.50
N SER A 608 -39.44 17.65 -11.27
CA SER A 608 -38.13 18.24 -10.95
C SER A 608 -36.98 17.24 -11.22
N PRO A 609 -35.77 17.70 -11.54
CA PRO A 609 -34.60 16.83 -11.74
C PRO A 609 -34.38 15.83 -10.58
N VAL A 610 -34.51 16.29 -9.33
CA VAL A 610 -34.34 15.46 -8.12
C VAL A 610 -35.38 14.33 -8.05
N GLU A 611 -36.67 14.61 -8.29
CA GLU A 611 -37.72 13.58 -8.27
C GLU A 611 -37.48 12.53 -9.34
N ARG A 612 -37.01 12.95 -10.52
CA ARG A 612 -36.71 12.04 -11.62
C ARG A 612 -35.51 11.15 -11.33
N LEU A 613 -34.50 11.64 -10.62
CA LEU A 613 -33.34 10.83 -10.22
C LEU A 613 -33.67 9.72 -9.21
N ARG A 614 -34.90 9.68 -8.68
CA ARG A 614 -35.45 8.56 -7.89
C ARG A 614 -36.13 7.49 -8.76
N GLU A 615 -36.28 7.72 -10.06
CA GLU A 615 -36.85 6.74 -10.99
C GLU A 615 -35.81 5.63 -11.27
N GLU A 616 -36.18 4.37 -11.01
CA GLU A 616 -35.34 3.18 -11.25
C GLU A 616 -34.70 3.19 -12.65
N ARG A 617 -35.50 3.48 -13.69
CA ARG A 617 -35.03 3.49 -15.09
C ARG A 617 -33.90 4.50 -15.32
N LEU A 618 -33.95 5.65 -14.66
CA LEU A 618 -32.94 6.70 -14.83
C LEU A 618 -31.68 6.36 -14.03
N GLY A 619 -31.80 5.84 -12.80
CA GLY A 619 -30.64 5.42 -12.05
C GLY A 619 -29.90 4.23 -12.67
N ARG A 620 -30.62 3.24 -13.25
CA ARG A 620 -30.02 2.15 -14.03
C ARG A 620 -29.14 2.64 -15.18
N ASP A 621 -29.66 3.61 -15.93
CA ASP A 621 -28.93 4.21 -17.04
C ASP A 621 -27.72 5.01 -16.57
N LEU A 622 -27.84 5.69 -15.42
CA LEU A 622 -26.75 6.45 -14.83
C LEU A 622 -25.61 5.54 -14.38
N ILE A 623 -25.91 4.41 -13.72
CA ILE A 623 -24.93 3.39 -13.32
C ILE A 623 -24.21 2.84 -14.54
N ALA A 624 -24.96 2.43 -15.58
CA ALA A 624 -24.38 1.87 -16.80
C ALA A 624 -23.41 2.85 -17.49
N ARG A 625 -23.80 4.13 -17.63
CA ARG A 625 -22.92 5.17 -18.22
C ARG A 625 -21.67 5.44 -17.38
N TRP A 626 -21.81 5.38 -16.06
CA TRP A 626 -20.68 5.56 -15.15
C TRP A 626 -19.65 4.44 -15.30
N GLU A 627 -20.11 3.18 -15.28
CA GLU A 627 -19.26 2.00 -15.45
C GLU A 627 -18.62 1.97 -16.85
N GLU A 628 -19.36 2.31 -17.90
CA GLU A 628 -18.83 2.43 -19.27
C GLU A 628 -17.72 3.49 -19.35
N ALA A 629 -17.91 4.66 -18.74
CA ALA A 629 -16.91 5.72 -18.72
C ALA A 629 -15.64 5.28 -17.96
N PHE A 630 -15.80 4.56 -16.85
CA PHE A 630 -14.68 4.00 -16.10
C PHE A 630 -13.93 2.94 -16.90
N ALA A 631 -14.63 1.98 -17.53
CA ALA A 631 -14.01 0.97 -18.38
C ALA A 631 -13.24 1.59 -19.56
N ALA A 632 -13.80 2.63 -20.19
CA ALA A 632 -13.11 3.35 -21.26
C ALA A 632 -11.86 4.07 -20.77
N LEU A 633 -11.89 4.62 -19.54
CA LEU A 633 -10.71 5.23 -18.91
C LEU A 633 -9.63 4.20 -18.62
N GLU A 634 -10.01 3.04 -18.08
CA GLU A 634 -9.09 1.95 -17.79
C GLU A 634 -8.41 1.45 -19.06
N GLU A 635 -9.19 1.23 -20.13
CA GLU A 635 -8.64 0.79 -21.42
C GLU A 635 -7.64 1.80 -22.00
N ARG A 636 -7.96 3.11 -21.95
CA ARG A 636 -7.01 4.16 -22.37
C ARG A 636 -5.72 4.14 -21.53
N SER A 637 -5.84 3.87 -20.23
CA SER A 637 -4.70 3.84 -19.31
C SER A 637 -3.77 2.64 -19.55
N ARG A 638 -4.27 1.57 -20.21
CA ARG A 638 -3.49 0.38 -20.57
C ARG A 638 -2.66 0.55 -21.84
N ILE A 639 -2.90 1.60 -22.63
CA ILE A 639 -2.17 1.86 -23.88
C ILE A 639 -0.94 2.75 -23.58
N PRO A 640 0.30 2.27 -23.78
CA PRO A 640 1.49 3.08 -23.54
C PRO A 640 1.57 4.25 -24.53
N PRO A 641 2.04 5.44 -24.10
CA PRO A 641 2.20 6.58 -24.99
C PRO A 641 3.27 6.28 -26.05
N GLN A 642 3.11 6.85 -27.25
CA GLN A 642 4.12 6.78 -28.30
C GLN A 642 5.10 7.96 -28.18
N LEU A 643 6.38 7.66 -27.98
CA LEU A 643 7.40 8.69 -27.83
C LEU A 643 7.95 9.17 -29.17
N HIS A 644 7.89 10.48 -29.39
CA HIS A 644 8.50 11.16 -30.54
C HIS A 644 9.46 12.24 -30.04
N ASN A 645 10.54 12.47 -30.78
CA ASN A 645 11.46 13.58 -30.51
C ASN A 645 10.90 14.93 -31.02
N ALA A 646 11.66 16.01 -30.82
CA ALA A 646 11.30 17.37 -31.23
C ALA A 646 10.96 17.50 -32.73
N ASP A 647 11.53 16.63 -33.57
CA ASP A 647 11.37 16.66 -35.02
C ASP A 647 10.22 15.76 -35.51
N GLY A 648 9.48 15.12 -34.60
CA GLY A 648 8.43 14.15 -34.91
C GLY A 648 8.93 12.76 -35.28
N ASP A 649 10.22 12.47 -35.14
CA ASP A 649 10.76 11.12 -35.34
C ASP A 649 10.49 10.24 -34.12
N GLU A 650 10.32 8.93 -34.32
CA GLU A 650 10.28 7.93 -33.24
C GLU A 650 11.51 8.06 -32.33
N LEU A 651 11.31 8.13 -31.01
CA LEU A 651 12.40 8.28 -30.06
C LEU A 651 13.17 6.95 -29.91
N VAL A 652 14.40 6.92 -30.42
CA VAL A 652 15.27 5.74 -30.37
C VAL A 652 16.70 6.16 -30.05
N PHE A 653 17.27 5.66 -28.95
CA PHE A 653 18.66 5.94 -28.61
C PHE A 653 19.61 5.15 -29.50
N ILE A 654 20.43 5.85 -30.28
CA ILE A 654 21.40 5.27 -31.19
C ILE A 654 22.79 5.70 -30.77
N GLY A 655 23.65 4.72 -30.51
CA GLY A 655 25.06 4.90 -30.25
C GLY A 655 25.89 4.33 -31.41
N GLU A 656 26.80 5.11 -31.98
CA GLU A 656 27.78 4.64 -32.97
C GLU A 656 29.19 4.77 -32.43
N ARG A 657 30.04 3.77 -32.70
CA ARG A 657 31.45 3.80 -32.31
C ARG A 657 32.37 3.72 -33.53
N PHE A 658 33.35 4.60 -33.53
CA PHE A 658 34.45 4.69 -34.47
C PHE A 658 35.76 4.43 -33.71
N ASP A 659 36.68 3.68 -34.30
CA ASP A 659 38.03 3.50 -33.74
C ASP A 659 39.02 4.31 -34.58
N PHE A 660 40.07 4.84 -33.95
CA PHE A 660 41.11 5.63 -34.60
C PHE A 660 42.49 5.36 -33.95
N ASP A 661 43.57 5.74 -34.63
CA ASP A 661 44.93 5.67 -34.04
C ASP A 661 45.08 6.75 -32.95
N PRO A 662 45.42 6.41 -31.70
CA PRO A 662 45.61 7.39 -30.62
C PRO A 662 46.50 8.60 -30.99
N ALA A 663 47.45 8.43 -31.90
CA ALA A 663 48.30 9.52 -32.40
C ALA A 663 47.50 10.59 -33.19
N ALA A 664 46.39 10.22 -33.81
CA ALA A 664 45.50 11.11 -34.57
C ALA A 664 44.53 11.89 -33.67
N ARG A 665 44.50 11.62 -32.36
CA ARG A 665 43.54 12.25 -31.43
C ARG A 665 43.55 13.78 -31.47
N PRO A 666 44.70 14.48 -31.42
CA PRO A 666 44.70 15.95 -31.44
C PRO A 666 44.14 16.51 -32.74
N GLU A 667 44.39 15.83 -33.87
CA GLU A 667 43.85 16.22 -35.16
C GLU A 667 42.34 15.98 -35.26
N ILE A 668 41.85 14.87 -34.70
CA ILE A 668 40.42 14.57 -34.61
C ILE A 668 39.68 15.61 -33.78
N GLU A 669 40.22 15.97 -32.61
CA GLU A 669 39.65 17.00 -31.73
C GLU A 669 39.59 18.36 -32.44
N ALA A 670 40.66 18.76 -33.14
CA ALA A 670 40.69 20.01 -33.90
C ALA A 670 39.68 20.03 -35.07
N ARG A 671 39.53 18.92 -35.80
CA ARG A 671 38.59 18.83 -36.92
C ARG A 671 37.13 18.78 -36.45
N LEU A 672 36.84 18.14 -35.31
CA LEU A 672 35.50 18.13 -34.71
C LEU A 672 35.07 19.51 -34.23
N ALA A 673 35.96 20.25 -33.57
CA ALA A 673 35.69 21.62 -33.12
C ALA A 673 35.42 22.59 -34.29
N ALA A 674 35.93 22.28 -35.49
CA ALA A 674 35.71 23.07 -36.70
C ALA A 674 34.40 22.74 -37.44
N VAL A 675 33.63 21.74 -36.99
CA VAL A 675 32.35 21.38 -37.62
C VAL A 675 31.28 22.40 -37.23
N ASP A 676 30.56 22.92 -38.23
CA ASP A 676 29.51 23.92 -38.02
C ASP A 676 28.42 23.47 -37.04
N GLY A 677 28.03 24.32 -36.09
CA GLY A 677 27.03 23.98 -35.06
C GLY A 677 27.49 22.96 -34.01
N VAL A 678 28.80 22.76 -33.84
CA VAL A 678 29.38 21.99 -32.73
C VAL A 678 29.85 22.93 -31.62
N VAL A 679 29.47 22.61 -30.39
CA VAL A 679 29.99 23.22 -29.17
C VAL A 679 31.09 22.31 -28.62
N ALA A 680 32.31 22.82 -28.55
CA ALA A 680 33.47 22.11 -28.01
C ALA A 680 33.48 22.12 -26.47
N PRO A 681 34.09 21.13 -25.81
CA PRO A 681 34.16 21.07 -24.34
C PRO A 681 35.04 22.19 -23.78
N GLU A 682 34.70 22.67 -22.58
CA GLU A 682 35.50 23.69 -21.86
C GLU A 682 36.83 23.11 -21.33
N ASP A 683 37.82 23.98 -21.10
CA ASP A 683 39.13 23.58 -20.58
C ASP A 683 39.02 23.07 -19.12
N GLY A 684 39.32 21.79 -18.91
CA GLY A 684 39.27 21.13 -17.60
C GLY A 684 38.34 19.93 -17.53
N ASP A 685 37.54 19.68 -18.59
CA ASP A 685 36.63 18.55 -18.63
C ASP A 685 37.39 17.21 -18.79
N THR A 686 37.12 16.25 -17.90
CA THR A 686 37.76 14.93 -17.92
C THR A 686 37.25 14.05 -19.05
N GLU A 687 36.08 14.36 -19.60
CA GLU A 687 35.48 13.73 -20.77
C GLU A 687 35.32 14.77 -21.89
N ARG A 688 35.94 14.54 -23.07
CA ARG A 688 35.91 15.50 -24.19
C ARG A 688 34.62 15.35 -25.00
N ASP A 689 33.56 16.01 -24.52
CA ASP A 689 32.22 15.94 -25.11
C ASP A 689 31.93 17.11 -26.06
N TYR A 690 31.63 16.77 -27.31
CA TYR A 690 31.27 17.72 -28.37
C TYR A 690 29.77 17.62 -28.64
N VAL A 691 29.04 18.72 -28.47
CA VAL A 691 27.57 18.74 -28.59
C VAL A 691 27.17 19.35 -29.93
N PHE A 692 26.33 18.64 -30.68
CA PHE A 692 25.83 19.10 -31.98
C PHE A 692 24.48 19.77 -31.77
N HIS A 693 24.43 21.05 -32.14
CA HIS A 693 23.27 21.92 -32.01
C HIS A 693 22.62 22.18 -33.37
N ARG A 694 21.31 22.48 -33.35
CA ARG A 694 20.55 22.91 -34.52
C ARG A 694 19.46 23.89 -34.09
N PRO A 695 19.23 24.96 -34.87
CA PRO A 695 18.09 25.84 -34.64
C PRO A 695 16.76 25.09 -34.62
N GLY A 696 15.90 25.44 -33.66
CA GLY A 696 14.53 24.98 -33.57
C GLY A 696 13.65 25.40 -34.75
N ALA A 697 12.50 24.74 -34.90
CA ALA A 697 11.47 25.23 -35.82
C ALA A 697 10.86 26.53 -35.27
N PRO A 698 10.70 27.60 -36.07
CA PRO A 698 10.16 28.88 -35.61
C PRO A 698 8.72 28.80 -35.11
N GLU A 699 8.01 27.72 -35.42
CA GLU A 699 6.63 27.44 -34.99
C GLU A 699 6.53 26.94 -33.54
N ARG A 700 7.67 26.70 -32.86
CA ARG A 700 7.71 26.24 -31.45
C ARG A 700 8.59 27.17 -30.59
N PRO A 701 8.00 28.22 -29.99
CA PRO A 701 8.70 29.11 -29.06
C PRO A 701 9.30 28.32 -27.89
N GLY A 702 10.53 28.65 -27.47
CA GLY A 702 11.25 27.97 -26.39
C GLY A 702 12.07 26.73 -26.79
N TRP A 703 12.07 26.35 -28.07
CA TRP A 703 12.86 25.23 -28.63
C TRP A 703 13.99 25.72 -29.54
N GLU A 704 14.51 26.93 -29.28
CA GLU A 704 15.38 27.69 -30.18
C GLU A 704 16.69 26.98 -30.51
N ASP A 705 17.21 26.19 -29.58
CA ASP A 705 18.47 25.47 -29.73
C ASP A 705 18.32 23.99 -29.33
N LEU A 706 18.41 23.10 -30.33
CA LEU A 706 18.15 21.66 -30.17
C LEU A 706 19.45 20.87 -30.23
N ILE A 707 19.69 20.11 -29.17
CA ILE A 707 20.72 19.08 -29.17
C ILE A 707 20.28 17.96 -30.12
N VAL A 708 21.02 17.77 -31.21
CA VAL A 708 20.78 16.72 -32.21
C VAL A 708 21.67 15.49 -31.99
N GLY A 709 22.77 15.64 -31.25
CA GLY A 709 23.58 14.52 -30.78
C GLY A 709 24.83 14.96 -30.04
N GLN A 710 25.53 13.99 -29.46
CA GLN A 710 26.73 14.20 -28.67
C GLN A 710 27.83 13.26 -29.16
N VAL A 711 29.06 13.77 -29.20
CA VAL A 711 30.24 13.02 -29.61
C VAL A 711 31.28 13.06 -28.51
N GLN A 712 31.66 11.89 -28.00
CA GLN A 712 32.69 11.76 -26.98
C GLN A 712 33.96 11.15 -27.59
N VAL A 713 35.09 11.84 -27.39
CA VAL A 713 36.41 11.40 -27.86
C VAL A 713 37.20 10.79 -26.70
N ARG A 714 37.57 9.51 -26.84
CA ARG A 714 38.44 8.76 -25.89
C ARG A 714 39.79 8.47 -26.53
N GLU A 715 40.71 7.86 -25.79
CA GLU A 715 42.11 7.67 -26.20
C GLU A 715 42.31 7.03 -27.59
N GLY A 716 41.48 6.08 -28.00
CA GLY A 716 41.57 5.44 -29.33
C GLY A 716 40.20 5.15 -29.98
N SER A 717 39.16 5.84 -29.51
CA SER A 717 37.81 5.64 -30.06
C SER A 717 36.93 6.86 -29.85
N LEU A 718 35.99 7.05 -30.76
CA LEU A 718 34.98 8.08 -30.74
C LEU A 718 33.59 7.45 -30.69
N SER A 719 32.74 7.92 -29.78
CA SER A 719 31.34 7.50 -29.67
C SER A 719 30.39 8.64 -29.97
N VAL A 720 29.33 8.34 -30.74
CA VAL A 720 28.29 9.28 -31.15
C VAL A 720 26.97 8.80 -30.57
N GLU A 721 26.26 9.63 -29.83
CA GLU A 721 24.94 9.32 -29.30
C GLU A 721 23.87 10.29 -29.80
N THR A 722 22.69 9.78 -30.14
CA THR A 722 21.52 10.55 -30.55
C THR A 722 20.23 9.77 -30.30
N ASN A 723 19.08 10.39 -30.56
CA ASN A 723 17.75 9.90 -30.21
C ASN A 723 16.81 9.65 -31.42
N SER A 724 17.33 9.62 -32.66
CA SER A 724 16.59 9.25 -33.88
C SER A 724 17.50 8.59 -34.91
N VAL A 725 16.95 7.65 -35.71
CA VAL A 725 17.66 7.01 -36.84
C VAL A 725 18.12 8.05 -37.86
N ARG A 726 17.23 8.99 -38.20
CA ARG A 726 17.52 10.05 -39.16
C ARG A 726 18.65 10.96 -38.65
N ARG A 727 18.62 11.34 -37.37
CA ARG A 727 19.70 12.13 -36.74
C ARG A 727 21.02 11.36 -36.72
N ALA A 728 20.99 10.05 -36.44
CA ALA A 728 22.21 9.22 -36.42
C ALA A 728 22.86 9.12 -37.80
N ASP A 729 22.06 8.94 -38.84
CA ASP A 729 22.56 8.87 -40.22
C ASP A 729 23.15 10.20 -40.68
N ALA A 730 22.52 11.33 -40.31
CA ALA A 730 23.03 12.67 -40.57
C ALA A 730 24.34 12.97 -39.81
N LEU A 731 24.41 12.64 -38.51
CA LEU A 731 25.62 12.83 -37.70
C LEU A 731 26.79 11.99 -38.21
N ARG A 732 26.53 10.74 -38.60
CA ARG A 732 27.54 9.88 -39.22
C ARG A 732 28.12 10.51 -40.49
N ALA A 733 27.26 10.98 -41.39
CA ALA A 733 27.72 11.60 -42.63
C ALA A 733 28.61 12.83 -42.35
N ARG A 734 28.25 13.62 -41.33
CA ARG A 734 29.05 14.77 -40.89
C ARG A 734 30.40 14.36 -40.30
N ILE A 735 30.43 13.30 -39.49
CA ILE A 735 31.67 12.80 -38.87
C ILE A 735 32.59 12.16 -39.91
N GLU A 736 32.05 11.35 -40.83
CA GLU A 736 32.82 10.75 -41.92
C GLU A 736 33.35 11.83 -42.89
N ALA A 737 32.60 12.90 -43.14
CA ALA A 737 33.08 14.03 -43.93
C ALA A 737 34.20 14.83 -43.22
N ALA A 738 34.10 15.03 -41.90
CA ALA A 738 35.08 15.80 -41.14
C ALA A 738 36.37 15.01 -40.84
N LEU A 739 36.23 13.74 -40.46
CA LEU A 739 37.33 12.91 -39.96
C LEU A 739 37.87 11.92 -41.00
N GLY A 740 37.11 11.62 -42.06
CA GLY A 740 37.59 10.89 -43.23
C GLY A 740 38.28 9.57 -42.89
N ASP A 741 39.54 9.47 -43.33
CA ASP A 741 40.45 8.33 -43.18
C ASP A 741 40.98 8.11 -41.75
N LEU A 742 40.81 9.09 -40.86
CA LEU A 742 41.28 9.01 -39.47
C LEU A 742 40.44 8.07 -38.61
N VAL A 743 39.20 7.77 -39.02
CA VAL A 743 38.24 6.98 -38.24
C VAL A 743 37.71 5.79 -39.02
N ARG A 744 37.64 4.63 -38.35
CA ARG A 744 37.01 3.43 -38.92
C ARG A 744 35.78 3.05 -38.12
N ARG A 745 34.62 3.04 -38.78
CA ARG A 745 33.36 2.63 -38.16
C ARG A 745 33.40 1.16 -37.76
N ARG A 746 33.02 0.86 -36.51
CA ARG A 746 33.00 -0.51 -35.98
C ARG A 746 31.62 -1.05 -35.68
N ARG A 747 30.77 -0.26 -35.01
CA ARG A 747 29.51 -0.79 -34.45
C ARG A 747 28.45 0.29 -34.27
N ARG A 748 27.23 0.01 -34.73
CA ARG A 748 26.01 0.73 -34.35
C ARG A 748 25.27 -0.07 -33.29
N ARG A 749 24.84 0.60 -32.23
CA ARG A 749 23.95 0.07 -31.19
C ARG A 749 22.64 0.87 -31.24
N ARG A 750 21.52 0.16 -31.35
CA ARG A 750 20.18 0.72 -31.22
C ARG A 750 19.59 0.29 -29.88
N ARG A 751 19.04 1.24 -29.13
CA ARG A 751 18.20 1.01 -27.95
C ARG A 751 16.85 1.66 -28.22
N ASP A 752 15.82 0.85 -28.20
CA ASP A 752 14.45 1.27 -28.43
C ASP A 752 13.89 1.90 -27.14
N ALA A 753 13.65 3.21 -27.15
CA ALA A 753 13.11 3.92 -25.99
C ALA A 753 11.62 3.60 -25.80
N GLN A 754 10.89 3.30 -26.88
CA GLN A 754 9.51 2.87 -26.84
C GLN A 754 9.39 1.55 -26.07
N ARG A 755 10.28 0.57 -26.32
CA ARG A 755 10.33 -0.67 -25.52
C ARG A 755 10.67 -0.46 -24.05
N MET A 756 11.38 0.62 -23.69
CA MET A 756 11.64 0.96 -22.29
C MET A 756 10.38 1.51 -21.62
N VAL A 757 9.61 2.35 -22.33
CA VAL A 757 8.30 2.83 -21.86
C VAL A 757 7.30 1.69 -21.79
N GLU A 758 7.18 0.86 -22.82
CA GLU A 758 6.30 -0.32 -22.83
C GLU A 758 6.60 -1.23 -21.64
N ARG A 759 7.88 -1.54 -21.37
CA ARG A 759 8.26 -2.35 -20.19
C ARG A 759 7.94 -1.66 -18.86
N ALA A 760 8.11 -0.34 -18.77
CA ALA A 760 7.74 0.43 -17.57
C ALA A 760 6.21 0.51 -17.40
N TRP A 761 5.46 0.51 -18.50
CA TRP A 761 4.00 0.55 -18.54
C TRP A 761 3.37 -0.83 -18.26
N GLU A 762 4.01 -1.91 -18.74
CA GLU A 762 3.66 -3.32 -18.48
C GLU A 762 4.04 -3.77 -17.06
N ARG A 763 5.04 -3.13 -16.44
CA ARG A 763 5.49 -3.39 -15.07
C ARG A 763 5.58 -2.08 -14.28
N PRO A 764 4.44 -1.52 -13.81
CA PRO A 764 4.41 -0.26 -13.05
C PRO A 764 5.38 -0.28 -11.87
N ALA A 765 5.50 -1.46 -11.25
CA ALA A 765 6.29 -1.76 -10.08
C ALA A 765 7.80 -1.43 -10.18
N ALA A 766 8.40 -1.39 -11.38
CA ALA A 766 9.84 -1.12 -11.55
C ALA A 766 10.17 0.39 -11.71
N ALA A 767 9.17 1.25 -11.86
CA ALA A 767 9.36 2.71 -12.01
C ALA A 767 9.52 3.45 -10.67
N ASP A 768 9.34 2.75 -9.55
CA ASP A 768 9.18 3.36 -8.24
C ASP A 768 10.47 3.62 -7.48
N ASP A 769 11.53 2.85 -7.74
CA ASP A 769 12.86 3.13 -7.20
C ASP A 769 13.43 4.43 -7.82
N ALA A 770 13.15 4.67 -9.11
CA ALA A 770 13.47 5.92 -9.79
C ALA A 770 12.52 7.07 -9.39
N GLY A 771 11.27 6.75 -9.03
CA GLY A 771 10.28 7.69 -8.49
C GLY A 771 10.60 8.17 -7.07
N ALA A 772 11.20 7.33 -6.22
CA ALA A 772 11.68 7.69 -4.89
C ALA A 772 12.86 8.68 -4.95
N ALA A 773 13.86 8.41 -5.80
CA ALA A 773 14.97 9.34 -6.03
C ALA A 773 14.53 10.67 -6.66
N ARG A 774 13.52 10.66 -7.54
CA ARG A 774 12.87 11.90 -8.05
C ARG A 774 12.08 12.63 -6.96
N GLY A 775 11.47 11.92 -6.03
CA GLY A 775 10.73 12.49 -4.90
C GLY A 775 11.62 13.25 -3.92
N ASP A 776 12.83 12.74 -3.64
CA ASP A 776 13.80 13.40 -2.76
C ASP A 776 14.37 14.69 -3.39
N LEU A 777 14.63 14.70 -4.70
CA LEU A 777 14.99 15.90 -5.46
C LEU A 777 13.83 16.90 -5.61
N ALA A 778 12.60 16.42 -5.83
CA ALA A 778 11.40 17.25 -5.93
C ALA A 778 10.96 17.85 -4.58
N ALA A 779 11.48 17.37 -3.46
CA ALA A 779 11.27 17.96 -2.13
C ALA A 779 12.14 19.20 -1.87
N VAL A 780 13.18 19.44 -2.67
CA VAL A 780 14.08 20.59 -2.54
C VAL A 780 13.35 21.88 -2.93
N PRO A 781 13.30 22.93 -2.07
CA PRO A 781 12.55 24.16 -2.36
C PRO A 781 12.92 24.84 -3.69
N GLU A 782 14.21 24.85 -4.04
CA GLU A 782 14.72 25.41 -5.29
C GLU A 782 14.22 24.62 -6.51
N VAL A 783 14.14 23.28 -6.40
CA VAL A 783 13.60 22.41 -7.45
C VAL A 783 12.09 22.60 -7.56
N GLN A 784 11.37 22.72 -6.45
CA GLN A 784 9.94 23.03 -6.45
C GLN A 784 9.65 24.37 -7.11
N GLN A 785 10.48 25.39 -6.83
CA GLN A 785 10.37 26.68 -7.47
C GLN A 785 10.65 26.59 -8.98
N ALA A 786 11.73 25.93 -9.40
CA ALA A 786 12.03 25.75 -10.82
C ALA A 786 10.94 24.98 -11.56
N LEU A 787 10.34 23.94 -10.93
CA LEU A 787 9.21 23.21 -11.49
C LEU A 787 7.95 24.09 -11.62
N ARG A 788 7.69 24.98 -10.65
CA ARG A 788 6.60 25.96 -10.75
C ARG A 788 6.83 26.95 -11.88
N GLU A 789 8.02 27.54 -11.97
CA GLU A 789 8.38 28.48 -13.04
C GLU A 789 8.28 27.82 -14.43
N LEU A 790 8.74 26.57 -14.55
CA LEU A 790 8.60 25.80 -15.79
C LEU A 790 7.12 25.54 -16.14
N LYS A 791 6.28 25.20 -15.16
CA LYS A 791 4.83 25.03 -15.37
C LYS A 791 4.14 26.34 -15.73
N GLU A 792 4.53 27.45 -15.09
CA GLU A 792 4.00 28.78 -15.40
C GLU A 792 4.32 29.16 -16.85
N GLN A 793 5.55 28.92 -17.31
CA GLN A 793 5.93 29.10 -18.70
C GLN A 793 5.16 28.15 -19.64
N HIS A 794 5.04 26.87 -19.26
CA HIS A 794 4.32 25.87 -20.05
C HIS A 794 2.84 26.22 -20.23
N TYR A 795 2.17 26.69 -19.17
CA TYR A 795 0.75 27.03 -19.20
C TYR A 795 0.45 28.45 -19.68
N ALA A 796 1.45 29.34 -19.78
CA ALA A 796 1.26 30.72 -20.24
C ALA A 796 0.60 30.79 -21.63
N ASP A 797 1.04 29.93 -22.54
CA ASP A 797 0.53 29.89 -23.92
C ASP A 797 -0.69 28.97 -24.09
N TRP A 798 -1.02 28.16 -23.07
CA TRP A 798 -2.11 27.18 -23.14
C TRP A 798 -3.46 27.77 -23.58
N PRO A 799 -3.88 28.97 -23.13
CA PRO A 799 -5.14 29.58 -23.58
C PRO A 799 -5.23 29.83 -25.09
N ASP A 800 -4.08 29.99 -25.74
CA ASP A 800 -3.91 30.40 -27.13
C ASP A 800 -3.48 29.24 -28.05
N GLN A 801 -3.22 28.06 -27.47
CA GLN A 801 -2.89 26.84 -28.22
C GLN A 801 -4.17 26.14 -28.75
N PRO A 802 -4.18 25.67 -30.02
CA PRO A 802 -5.23 24.81 -30.55
C PRO A 802 -5.30 23.48 -29.79
N LEU A 803 -6.47 23.15 -29.22
CA LEU A 803 -6.64 21.92 -28.41
C LEU A 803 -7.50 20.88 -29.15
N PRO A 804 -7.02 19.62 -29.31
CA PRO A 804 -7.81 18.55 -29.91
C PRO A 804 -9.14 18.30 -29.19
N ALA A 805 -9.16 18.40 -27.85
CA ALA A 805 -10.37 18.26 -27.03
C ALA A 805 -11.45 19.33 -27.32
N LEU A 806 -11.07 20.44 -27.95
CA LEU A 806 -11.96 21.52 -28.37
C LEU A 806 -12.19 21.53 -29.89
N GLY A 807 -11.86 20.43 -30.58
CA GLY A 807 -11.97 20.32 -32.04
C GLY A 807 -10.98 21.22 -32.78
N GLY A 808 -9.79 21.44 -32.22
CA GLY A 808 -8.74 22.28 -32.81
C GLY A 808 -8.89 23.78 -32.57
N LYS A 809 -9.86 24.21 -31.74
CA LYS A 809 -9.98 25.60 -31.29
C LYS A 809 -9.08 25.89 -30.11
N THR A 810 -8.75 27.17 -29.91
CA THR A 810 -8.09 27.61 -28.67
C THR A 810 -9.10 27.72 -27.52
N ALA A 811 -8.60 27.72 -26.27
CA ALA A 811 -9.48 27.93 -25.12
C ALA A 811 -10.18 29.30 -25.19
N ARG A 812 -9.47 30.36 -25.62
CA ARG A 812 -10.05 31.71 -25.81
C ARG A 812 -11.17 31.75 -26.84
N GLU A 813 -11.06 30.96 -27.91
CA GLU A 813 -12.11 30.86 -28.92
C GLU A 813 -13.32 30.09 -28.40
N ALA A 814 -13.08 28.97 -27.70
CA ALA A 814 -14.14 28.10 -27.20
C ALA A 814 -15.04 28.81 -26.15
N VAL A 815 -14.45 29.58 -25.23
CA VAL A 815 -15.20 30.29 -24.16
C VAL A 815 -16.18 31.37 -24.67
N ARG A 816 -16.18 31.67 -25.97
CA ARG A 816 -17.17 32.56 -26.60
C ARG A 816 -18.57 31.95 -26.69
N SER A 817 -18.70 30.64 -26.54
CA SER A 817 -19.98 29.92 -26.55
C SER A 817 -20.25 29.28 -25.19
N ARG A 818 -21.53 29.09 -24.82
CA ARG A 818 -21.88 28.40 -23.56
C ARG A 818 -21.31 26.97 -23.52
N THR A 819 -21.47 26.20 -24.59
CA THR A 819 -20.94 24.84 -24.69
C THR A 819 -19.42 24.82 -24.60
N GLY A 820 -18.73 25.75 -25.25
CA GLY A 820 -17.28 25.84 -25.16
C GLY A 820 -16.78 26.30 -23.79
N ARG A 821 -17.53 27.15 -23.07
CA ARG A 821 -17.24 27.45 -21.65
C ARG A 821 -17.30 26.21 -20.78
N ASP A 822 -18.34 25.38 -20.94
CA ASP A 822 -18.47 24.12 -20.20
C ASP A 822 -17.32 23.15 -20.52
N GLN A 823 -16.91 23.06 -21.80
CA GLN A 823 -15.77 22.23 -22.23
C GLN A 823 -14.43 22.72 -21.67
N VAL A 824 -14.19 24.04 -21.69
CA VAL A 824 -12.96 24.65 -21.14
C VAL A 824 -12.93 24.54 -19.62
N ASP A 825 -14.07 24.71 -18.92
CA ASP A 825 -14.14 24.49 -17.47
C ASP A 825 -13.79 23.05 -17.10
N ALA A 826 -14.29 22.05 -17.85
CA ALA A 826 -13.93 20.65 -17.61
C ALA A 826 -12.44 20.38 -17.80
N LEU A 827 -11.79 20.99 -18.80
CA LEU A 827 -10.33 20.91 -19.00
C LEU A 827 -9.55 21.56 -17.86
N LEU A 828 -9.98 22.74 -17.40
CA LEU A 828 -9.35 23.42 -16.26
C LEU A 828 -9.51 22.63 -14.97
N LYS A 829 -10.68 22.02 -14.74
CA LYS A 829 -10.91 21.11 -13.61
C LYS A 829 -10.01 19.89 -13.68
N ASP A 830 -9.74 19.35 -14.87
CA ASP A 830 -8.79 18.24 -15.03
C ASP A 830 -7.35 18.62 -14.67
N ILE A 831 -6.92 19.84 -15.05
CA ILE A 831 -5.63 20.38 -14.60
C ILE A 831 -5.62 20.50 -13.06
N GLU A 832 -6.67 21.09 -12.46
CA GLU A 832 -6.80 21.19 -11.00
C GLU A 832 -6.76 19.82 -10.31
N TYR A 833 -7.41 18.82 -10.91
CA TYR A 833 -7.44 17.44 -10.42
C TYR A 833 -6.05 16.79 -10.41
N ARG A 834 -5.25 17.01 -11.46
CA ARG A 834 -3.87 16.52 -11.53
C ARG A 834 -2.97 17.26 -10.53
N GLU A 835 -3.06 18.57 -10.46
CA GLU A 835 -2.27 19.40 -9.53
C GLU A 835 -2.61 19.11 -8.05
N ALA A 836 -3.88 18.80 -7.73
CA ALA A 836 -4.30 18.47 -6.37
C ALA A 836 -3.61 17.21 -5.80
N ARG A 837 -3.05 16.34 -6.65
CA ARG A 837 -2.30 15.14 -6.26
C ARG A 837 -0.81 15.36 -6.06
N LEU A 838 -0.30 16.53 -6.45
CA LEU A 838 1.11 16.89 -6.26
C LEU A 838 1.34 17.51 -4.88
N PRO A 839 2.57 17.48 -4.36
CA PRO A 839 2.95 18.24 -3.17
C PRO A 839 2.63 19.72 -3.32
N ALA A 840 2.21 20.39 -2.24
CA ALA A 840 1.75 21.78 -2.28
C ALA A 840 2.78 22.75 -2.91
N GLY A 841 4.08 22.49 -2.72
CA GLY A 841 5.17 23.29 -3.27
C GLY A 841 5.31 23.23 -4.79
N GLU A 842 4.78 22.19 -5.45
CA GLU A 842 4.94 21.97 -6.90
C GLU A 842 3.71 22.38 -7.71
N ARG A 843 2.62 22.79 -7.04
CA ARG A 843 1.32 23.00 -7.69
C ARG A 843 1.31 24.26 -8.54
N PHE A 844 0.75 24.15 -9.74
CA PHE A 844 0.42 25.30 -10.57
C PHE A 844 -0.91 25.93 -10.13
N ASP A 845 -0.94 27.27 -10.03
CA ASP A 845 -2.17 28.01 -9.73
C ASP A 845 -3.05 28.19 -10.98
N VAL A 846 -3.97 27.25 -11.17
CA VAL A 846 -4.93 27.25 -12.29
C VAL A 846 -5.87 28.48 -12.27
N THR A 847 -5.97 29.20 -11.15
CA THR A 847 -6.84 30.40 -11.08
C THR A 847 -6.37 31.52 -12.02
N VAL A 848 -5.07 31.55 -12.36
CA VAL A 848 -4.52 32.49 -13.35
C VAL A 848 -5.11 32.23 -14.73
N LEU A 849 -5.22 30.96 -15.15
CA LEU A 849 -5.84 30.58 -16.41
C LEU A 849 -7.34 30.90 -16.44
N ARG A 850 -8.05 30.60 -15.34
CA ARG A 850 -9.48 30.94 -15.20
C ARG A 850 -9.72 32.43 -15.39
N ARG A 851 -8.92 33.26 -14.71
CA ARG A 851 -8.99 34.72 -14.83
C ARG A 851 -8.70 35.21 -16.26
N ALA A 852 -7.69 34.66 -16.91
CA ALA A 852 -7.33 35.01 -18.28
C ALA A 852 -8.42 34.66 -19.32
N LEU A 853 -9.25 33.66 -19.00
CA LEU A 853 -10.35 33.18 -19.85
C LEU A 853 -11.72 33.75 -19.46
N GLY A 854 -11.82 34.50 -18.35
CA GLY A 854 -13.07 35.07 -17.84
C GLY A 854 -14.04 34.02 -17.31
N LEU A 855 -13.52 32.96 -16.66
CA LEU A 855 -14.28 31.84 -16.10
C LEU A 855 -14.33 31.85 -14.57
#